data_AF-A0A970VPL7-F1
#
_entry.id   AF-A0A970VPL7-F1
#
_cell.length_a   1.000
_cell.length_b   1.000
_cell.length_c   1.000
_cell.angle_alpha   90.00
_cell.angle_beta   90.00
_cell.angle_gamma   90.00
#
_symmetry.space_group_name_H-M   'P 1'
#
loop_
_entity.id
_entity.type
_entity.pdbx_description
1 polymer ?
#
loop_
_entity_poly.entity_id
_entity_poly.type
_entity_poly.pdbx_seq_one_letter_code
_entity_poly.pdbx_strand_id
1 'polypeptide(L)'
;MTRARTRKKKRLLCLTGIIAVLALVLGTGSNLVLAYLAEENAVAAVDRAAQLAGDLSTQEHIDAAREAWDKAAELVAGLKEGDARDELSRRLEQIRRRIDDGQKAVNIAQARQAAEAAAAGAVDAAQRALTNLSTQELIDAAFAEFQKASAVVAELHGGPVKEDLLQRLAHLQGLLEKAQELFSAEAGARVATEEAESLLADLSTQKLVDKARAAYDVALELTEALPDSTAKSELLEQLEQILAAIDAAQQELYRKAEAAATEAVEKAEAKLDNLSTQGAVNSANSAYISASTLVNKLHSGEVRDALKKRLSVIKGMINDAQKKLNELWNTVSLKFEGKYYTYDKLGQHLQKLASHYPGLARTAVVGKSVEGNNIWSITIGTGSEHVLILGSVHASEWITTPVLMRTIETLLWDYTQELSVQGELVKDILDRYSITFIPMVNPDGVKLVQEGAGAYPGRAEELLALNKYKDPETGAETDYGNDFSRWKANIRGVDLNRNFPVKDWDKQPGSETVPEPRYAGYPGPYAESEPETKAVVNWVRNNNPVMLLDYHSYGDYLFWWYKQKNLARDRKIVQAMRRYTGYRMEPEHGNTDFSATSTYWGSNEFGIPSVTVELGDQPPHLLGMGHVPGIFARVKYLPLIAIMNLPGY
;
A
#
# COMPACT_ATOMS: atom_id res chain seq x y z
N MET A 1 100.88 -40.17 41.46
CA MET A 1 102.10 -41.03 41.44
C MET A 1 102.91 -40.84 40.15
N THR A 2 103.58 -39.69 39.96
CA THR A 2 104.45 -39.44 38.78
C THR A 2 105.76 -38.69 39.11
N ARG A 3 106.05 -38.42 40.39
CA ARG A 3 107.43 -38.18 40.87
C ARG A 3 108.22 -39.48 41.11
N ALA A 4 107.54 -40.63 41.19
CA ALA A 4 108.17 -41.95 41.32
C ALA A 4 108.44 -42.65 39.97
N ARG A 5 107.71 -42.28 38.90
CA ARG A 5 107.80 -42.91 37.57
C ARG A 5 109.08 -42.52 36.80
N THR A 6 109.65 -41.34 37.04
CA THR A 6 110.90 -40.88 36.41
C THR A 6 112.17 -41.40 37.08
N ARG A 7 112.12 -41.80 38.37
CA ARG A 7 113.24 -42.49 39.06
C ARG A 7 113.20 -44.02 38.95
N LYS A 8 112.01 -44.64 38.81
CA LYS A 8 111.90 -46.08 38.45
C LYS A 8 112.30 -46.34 36.99
N LYS A 9 111.97 -45.47 36.03
CA LYS A 9 112.40 -45.64 34.62
C LYS A 9 113.93 -45.66 34.44
N LYS A 10 114.71 -44.85 35.19
CA LYS A 10 116.19 -44.87 35.14
C LYS A 10 116.84 -46.06 35.85
N ARG A 11 116.18 -46.69 36.83
CA ARG A 11 116.67 -47.93 37.49
C ARG A 11 116.20 -49.21 36.79
N LEU A 12 115.04 -49.17 36.11
CA LEU A 12 114.52 -50.31 35.35
C LEU A 12 115.24 -50.47 34.01
N LEU A 13 115.61 -49.37 33.32
CA LEU A 13 116.49 -49.45 32.14
C LEU A 13 117.87 -50.05 32.46
N CYS A 14 118.34 -49.89 33.70
CA CYS A 14 119.59 -50.49 34.17
C CYS A 14 119.41 -51.99 34.47
N LEU A 15 118.24 -52.42 34.94
CA LEU A 15 117.94 -53.83 35.20
C LEU A 15 117.59 -54.62 33.93
N THR A 16 116.92 -54.01 32.96
CA THR A 16 116.65 -54.63 31.65
C THR A 16 117.92 -54.76 30.81
N GLY A 17 118.85 -53.81 30.93
CA GLY A 17 120.20 -53.94 30.36
C GLY A 17 121.02 -55.06 31.00
N ILE A 18 120.90 -55.26 32.32
CA ILE A 18 121.61 -56.32 33.05
C ILE A 18 120.99 -57.71 32.79
N ILE A 19 119.67 -57.82 32.64
CA ILE A 19 118.97 -59.08 32.32
C ILE A 19 119.17 -59.47 30.85
N ALA A 20 119.28 -58.51 29.92
CA ALA A 20 119.65 -58.78 28.53
C ALA A 20 121.10 -59.28 28.39
N VAL A 21 122.03 -58.76 29.21
CA VAL A 21 123.44 -59.22 29.25
C VAL A 21 123.58 -60.58 29.96
N LEU A 22 122.75 -60.89 30.97
CA LEU A 22 122.71 -62.22 31.60
C LEU A 22 122.00 -63.29 30.73
N ALA A 23 121.03 -62.91 29.91
CA ALA A 23 120.37 -63.81 28.97
C ALA A 23 121.27 -64.22 27.79
N LEU A 24 122.22 -63.36 27.39
CA LEU A 24 123.27 -63.65 26.40
C LEU A 24 124.34 -64.64 26.92
N VAL A 25 124.41 -64.87 28.24
CA VAL A 25 125.42 -65.75 28.87
C VAL A 25 124.86 -67.12 29.28
N LEU A 26 123.53 -67.34 29.33
CA LEU A 26 122.92 -68.60 29.85
C LEU A 26 121.72 -69.19 29.07
N GLY A 27 121.41 -68.72 27.86
CA GLY A 27 120.73 -69.55 26.85
C GLY A 27 119.32 -70.14 27.13
N THR A 28 118.50 -69.59 28.04
CA THR A 28 117.13 -70.15 28.32
C THR A 28 116.01 -69.12 28.60
N GLY A 29 116.22 -67.81 28.39
CA GLY A 29 115.30 -66.74 28.88
C GLY A 29 114.28 -66.14 27.90
N SER A 30 114.19 -66.58 26.64
CA SER A 30 113.48 -65.81 25.60
C SER A 30 111.94 -65.81 25.70
N ASN A 31 111.31 -66.83 26.28
CA ASN A 31 109.84 -66.99 26.22
C ASN A 31 109.05 -66.22 27.30
N LEU A 32 109.62 -65.94 28.48
CA LEU A 32 108.92 -65.17 29.52
C LEU A 32 108.92 -63.64 29.25
N VAL A 33 110.01 -63.13 28.68
CA VAL A 33 110.15 -61.71 28.34
C VAL A 33 109.21 -61.32 27.21
N LEU A 34 109.04 -62.20 26.21
CA LEU A 34 108.10 -61.99 25.11
C LEU A 34 106.63 -62.00 25.58
N ALA A 35 106.26 -62.85 26.55
CA ALA A 35 104.91 -62.89 27.09
C ALA A 35 104.57 -61.62 27.91
N TYR A 36 105.51 -61.13 28.72
CA TYR A 36 105.32 -59.90 29.50
C TYR A 36 105.22 -58.64 28.63
N LEU A 37 106.05 -58.55 27.58
CA LEU A 37 105.99 -57.46 26.61
C LEU A 37 104.69 -57.47 25.80
N ALA A 38 104.15 -58.65 25.47
CA ALA A 38 102.84 -58.77 24.83
C ALA A 38 101.71 -58.26 25.73
N GLU A 39 101.76 -58.58 27.02
CA GLU A 39 100.78 -58.10 28.02
C GLU A 39 100.86 -56.58 28.24
N GLU A 40 102.06 -56.00 28.41
CA GLU A 40 102.22 -54.53 28.52
C GLU A 40 101.73 -53.79 27.27
N ASN A 41 101.99 -54.33 26.08
CA ASN A 41 101.51 -53.75 24.82
C ASN A 41 99.98 -53.82 24.72
N ALA A 42 99.36 -54.94 25.15
CA ALA A 42 97.92 -55.08 25.19
C ALA A 42 97.28 -54.11 26.20
N VAL A 43 97.86 -53.94 27.40
CA VAL A 43 97.42 -52.95 28.40
C VAL A 43 97.49 -51.53 27.83
N ALA A 44 98.61 -51.16 27.21
CA ALA A 44 98.80 -49.84 26.62
C ALA A 44 97.81 -49.57 25.46
N ALA A 45 97.49 -50.59 24.66
CA ALA A 45 96.49 -50.48 23.60
C ALA A 45 95.07 -50.31 24.15
N VAL A 46 94.69 -51.08 25.18
CA VAL A 46 93.38 -50.94 25.87
C VAL A 46 93.24 -49.57 26.55
N ASP A 47 94.30 -49.06 27.19
CA ASP A 47 94.29 -47.72 27.78
C ASP A 47 94.13 -46.62 26.73
N ARG A 48 94.76 -46.78 25.56
CA ARG A 48 94.58 -45.87 24.42
C ARG A 48 93.16 -45.92 23.85
N ALA A 49 92.58 -47.10 23.69
CA ALA A 49 91.18 -47.26 23.28
C ALA A 49 90.21 -46.63 24.29
N ALA A 50 90.47 -46.79 25.59
CA ALA A 50 89.67 -46.16 26.65
C ALA A 50 89.78 -44.62 26.65
N GLN A 51 90.97 -44.09 26.37
CA GLN A 51 91.20 -42.65 26.27
C GLN A 51 90.42 -42.04 25.10
N LEU A 52 90.46 -42.68 23.92
CA LEU A 52 89.73 -42.21 22.74
C LEU A 52 88.22 -42.38 22.91
N ALA A 53 87.74 -43.43 23.58
CA ALA A 53 86.34 -43.57 23.96
C ALA A 53 85.89 -42.58 25.07
N GLY A 54 86.78 -41.72 25.55
CA GLY A 54 86.49 -40.63 26.48
C GLY A 54 85.67 -39.51 25.85
N ASP A 55 85.76 -39.32 24.53
CA ASP A 55 85.00 -38.36 23.75
C ASP A 55 84.49 -39.04 22.47
N LEU A 56 83.17 -39.20 22.37
CA LEU A 56 82.50 -39.85 21.22
C LEU A 56 81.48 -38.89 20.60
N SER A 57 81.77 -37.59 20.67
CA SER A 57 80.86 -36.52 20.21
C SER A 57 80.77 -36.37 18.69
N THR A 58 81.72 -36.94 17.93
CA THR A 58 81.78 -36.85 16.47
C THR A 58 82.00 -38.22 15.83
N GLN A 59 81.64 -38.35 14.55
CA GLN A 59 81.92 -39.57 13.79
C GLN A 59 83.41 -39.88 13.73
N GLU A 60 84.25 -38.84 13.55
CA GLU A 60 85.70 -38.97 13.52
C GLU A 60 86.27 -39.51 14.84
N HIS A 61 85.76 -39.05 15.97
CA HIS A 61 86.15 -39.58 17.29
C HIS A 61 85.72 -41.03 17.49
N ILE A 62 84.52 -41.40 17.01
CA ILE A 62 84.01 -42.77 17.07
C ILE A 62 84.87 -43.71 16.21
N ASP A 63 85.20 -43.30 14.99
CA ASP A 63 86.00 -44.09 14.06
C ASP A 63 87.42 -44.30 14.63
N ALA A 64 88.03 -43.25 15.19
CA ALA A 64 89.32 -43.35 15.86
C ALA A 64 89.28 -44.25 17.10
N ALA A 65 88.19 -44.21 17.87
CA ALA A 65 87.99 -45.09 19.02
C ALA A 65 87.76 -46.56 18.61
N ARG A 66 87.02 -46.81 17.51
CA ARG A 66 86.83 -48.15 16.91
C ARG A 66 88.15 -48.72 16.44
N GLU A 67 88.94 -47.96 15.68
CA GLU A 67 90.23 -48.42 15.15
C GLU A 67 91.22 -48.75 16.29
N ALA A 68 91.24 -47.92 17.34
CA ALA A 68 92.04 -48.19 18.53
C ALA A 68 91.54 -49.40 19.32
N TRP A 69 90.22 -49.61 19.38
CA TRP A 69 89.61 -50.78 19.99
C TRP A 69 89.95 -52.06 19.22
N ASP A 70 89.87 -52.07 17.88
CA ASP A 70 90.20 -53.23 17.03
C ASP A 70 91.66 -53.67 17.24
N LYS A 71 92.59 -52.71 17.23
CA LYS A 71 94.01 -52.95 17.52
C LYS A 71 94.23 -53.50 18.93
N ALA A 72 93.49 -53.00 19.91
CA ALA A 72 93.58 -53.48 21.29
C ALA A 72 92.97 -54.89 21.44
N ALA A 73 91.88 -55.18 20.76
CA ALA A 73 91.22 -56.48 20.75
C ALA A 73 92.09 -57.57 20.12
N GLU A 74 92.78 -57.27 19.01
CA GLU A 74 93.74 -58.17 18.36
C GLU A 74 94.90 -58.54 19.31
N LEU A 75 95.48 -57.54 19.98
CA LEU A 75 96.56 -57.74 20.95
C LEU A 75 96.12 -58.55 22.17
N VAL A 76 94.93 -58.29 22.72
CA VAL A 76 94.36 -59.05 23.85
C VAL A 76 94.02 -60.49 23.44
N ALA A 77 93.56 -60.71 22.20
CA ALA A 77 93.26 -62.04 21.69
C ALA A 77 94.52 -62.93 21.57
N GLY A 78 95.69 -62.34 21.29
CA GLY A 78 96.98 -63.02 21.19
C GLY A 78 97.64 -63.40 22.54
N LEU A 79 97.07 -62.97 23.67
CA LEU A 79 97.53 -63.35 25.01
C LEU A 79 97.13 -64.79 25.34
N LYS A 80 97.95 -65.48 26.15
CA LYS A 80 97.58 -66.79 26.72
C LYS A 80 96.39 -66.63 27.69
N GLU A 81 95.59 -67.68 27.80
CA GLU A 81 94.46 -67.71 28.74
C GLU A 81 94.92 -67.54 30.20
N GLY A 82 94.23 -66.66 30.93
CA GLY A 82 94.54 -66.28 32.30
C GLY A 82 93.95 -64.91 32.69
N ASP A 83 94.05 -64.57 33.97
CA ASP A 83 93.36 -63.43 34.59
C ASP A 83 93.56 -62.08 33.87
N ALA A 84 94.77 -61.82 33.34
CA ALA A 84 95.09 -60.59 32.62
C ALA A 84 94.33 -60.45 31.30
N ARG A 85 94.16 -61.54 30.55
CA ARG A 85 93.38 -61.56 29.30
C ARG A 85 91.90 -61.33 29.57
N ASP A 86 91.37 -61.93 30.64
CA ASP A 86 89.96 -61.81 31.03
C ASP A 86 89.61 -60.40 31.52
N GLU A 87 90.50 -59.78 32.30
CA GLU A 87 90.34 -58.40 32.75
C GLU A 87 90.38 -57.40 31.58
N LEU A 88 91.36 -57.53 30.68
CA LEU A 88 91.45 -56.67 29.49
C LEU A 88 90.28 -56.88 28.53
N SER A 89 89.78 -58.11 28.38
CA SER A 89 88.59 -58.43 27.58
C SER A 89 87.32 -57.79 28.14
N ARG A 90 87.13 -57.81 29.47
CA ARG A 90 86.00 -57.12 30.12
C ARG A 90 86.06 -55.60 29.93
N ARG A 91 87.27 -55.02 30.01
CA ARG A 91 87.48 -53.58 29.73
C ARG A 91 87.18 -53.24 28.26
N LEU A 92 87.61 -54.07 27.32
CA LEU A 92 87.30 -53.91 25.89
C LEU A 92 85.79 -53.96 25.63
N GLU A 93 85.06 -54.90 26.23
CA GLU A 93 83.60 -54.98 26.07
C GLU A 93 82.89 -53.72 26.58
N GLN A 94 83.35 -53.14 27.69
CA GLN A 94 82.82 -51.86 28.19
C GLN A 94 83.10 -50.69 27.23
N ILE A 95 84.30 -50.65 26.64
CA ILE A 95 84.69 -49.63 25.66
C ILE A 95 83.84 -49.78 24.38
N ARG A 96 83.62 -51.01 23.91
CA ARG A 96 82.79 -51.30 22.73
C ARG A 96 81.36 -50.80 22.90
N ARG A 97 80.73 -51.06 24.05
CA ARG A 97 79.37 -50.57 24.35
C ARG A 97 79.30 -49.05 24.31
N ARG A 98 80.29 -48.37 24.89
CA ARG A 98 80.37 -46.90 24.83
C ARG A 98 80.49 -46.39 23.39
N ILE A 99 81.31 -47.03 22.57
CA ILE A 99 81.47 -46.72 21.15
C ILE A 99 80.15 -46.92 20.38
N ASP A 100 79.41 -48.01 20.63
CA ASP A 100 78.13 -48.28 19.99
C ASP A 100 77.03 -47.32 20.44
N ASP A 101 76.99 -46.94 21.72
CA ASP A 101 76.07 -45.93 22.24
C ASP A 101 76.42 -44.52 21.71
N GLY A 102 77.71 -44.20 21.58
CA GLY A 102 78.20 -42.99 20.90
C GLY A 102 77.78 -42.94 19.43
N GLN A 103 77.92 -44.05 18.71
CA GLN A 103 77.47 -44.17 17.32
C GLN A 103 75.96 -43.97 17.18
N LYS A 104 75.16 -44.55 18.07
CA LYS A 104 73.71 -44.29 18.09
C LYS A 104 73.41 -42.82 18.33
N ALA A 105 74.10 -42.18 19.28
CA ALA A 105 73.90 -40.77 19.59
C ALA A 105 74.26 -39.86 18.41
N VAL A 106 75.38 -40.12 17.71
CA VAL A 106 75.77 -39.37 16.50
C VAL A 106 74.80 -39.62 15.35
N ASN A 107 74.34 -40.85 15.12
CA ASN A 107 73.32 -41.15 14.11
C ASN A 107 72.00 -40.41 14.41
N ILE A 108 71.56 -40.38 15.66
CA ILE A 108 70.37 -39.63 16.09
C ILE A 108 70.56 -38.13 15.88
N ALA A 109 71.73 -37.58 16.21
CA ALA A 109 72.05 -36.17 16.00
C ALA A 109 72.08 -35.78 14.51
N GLN A 110 72.67 -36.61 13.66
CA GLN A 110 72.69 -36.42 12.20
C GLN A 110 71.28 -36.54 11.60
N ALA A 111 70.48 -37.53 12.03
CA ALA A 111 69.10 -37.67 11.61
C ALA A 111 68.25 -36.47 12.03
N ARG A 112 68.47 -35.94 13.25
CA ARG A 112 67.83 -34.71 13.74
C ARG A 112 68.22 -33.51 12.89
N GLN A 113 69.50 -33.33 12.58
CA GLN A 113 69.97 -32.22 11.74
C GLN A 113 69.42 -32.30 10.32
N ALA A 114 69.35 -33.50 9.73
CA ALA A 114 68.74 -33.72 8.42
C ALA A 114 67.22 -33.43 8.43
N ALA A 115 66.51 -33.84 9.49
CA ALA A 115 65.09 -33.53 9.66
C ALA A 115 64.85 -32.02 9.83
N GLU A 116 65.66 -31.34 10.63
CA GLU A 116 65.62 -29.87 10.80
C GLU A 116 65.89 -29.14 9.47
N ALA A 117 66.85 -29.59 8.67
CA ALA A 117 67.13 -29.04 7.34
C ALA A 117 65.99 -29.27 6.34
N ALA A 118 65.37 -30.45 6.35
CA ALA A 118 64.21 -30.75 5.51
C ALA A 118 62.99 -29.88 5.89
N ALA A 119 62.76 -29.69 7.20
CA ALA A 119 61.71 -28.82 7.70
C ALA A 119 61.93 -27.35 7.31
N ALA A 120 63.16 -26.85 7.40
CA ALA A 120 63.52 -25.51 6.93
C ALA A 120 63.27 -25.35 5.42
N GLY A 121 63.67 -26.35 4.62
CA GLY A 121 63.43 -26.35 3.17
C GLY A 121 61.94 -26.36 2.80
N ALA A 122 61.10 -27.05 3.58
CA ALA A 122 59.65 -27.04 3.40
C ALA A 122 59.03 -25.67 3.75
N VAL A 123 59.47 -25.01 4.83
CA VAL A 123 59.04 -23.65 5.18
C VAL A 123 59.48 -22.64 4.11
N ASP A 124 60.67 -22.79 3.53
CA ASP A 124 61.12 -21.95 2.41
C ASP A 124 60.30 -22.18 1.13
N ALA A 125 59.87 -23.42 0.87
CA ALA A 125 58.96 -23.73 -0.24
C ALA A 125 57.58 -23.08 -0.03
N ALA A 126 57.03 -23.17 1.18
CA ALA A 126 55.81 -22.46 1.54
C ALA A 126 55.97 -20.94 1.36
N GLN A 127 57.07 -20.35 1.85
CA GLN A 127 57.37 -18.92 1.66
C GLN A 127 57.44 -18.51 0.17
N ARG A 128 58.03 -19.34 -0.69
CA ARG A 128 58.06 -19.09 -2.14
C ARG A 128 56.68 -19.15 -2.77
N ALA A 129 55.80 -20.04 -2.30
CA ALA A 129 54.44 -20.14 -2.82
C ALA A 129 53.60 -18.86 -2.59
N LEU A 130 53.96 -18.03 -1.59
CA LEU A 130 53.31 -16.73 -1.35
C LEU A 130 53.70 -15.62 -2.35
N THR A 131 54.60 -15.87 -3.31
CA THR A 131 55.08 -14.81 -4.23
C THR A 131 54.02 -14.37 -5.25
N ASN A 132 53.00 -15.17 -5.51
CA ASN A 132 51.89 -14.82 -6.41
C ASN A 132 50.58 -15.44 -5.92
N LEU A 133 49.68 -14.60 -5.38
CA LEU A 133 48.40 -15.01 -4.79
C LEU A 133 47.21 -14.37 -5.52
N SER A 134 47.31 -14.23 -6.85
CA SER A 134 46.33 -13.49 -7.66
C SER A 134 45.05 -14.27 -7.99
N THR A 135 44.99 -15.58 -7.72
CA THR A 135 43.82 -16.43 -8.00
C THR A 135 43.54 -17.37 -6.83
N GLN A 136 42.30 -17.84 -6.71
CA GLN A 136 41.93 -18.83 -5.68
C GLN A 136 42.77 -20.11 -5.80
N GLU A 137 43.04 -20.60 -7.02
CA GLU A 137 43.89 -21.77 -7.24
C GLU A 137 45.32 -21.58 -6.70
N LEU A 138 45.88 -20.37 -6.84
CA LEU A 138 47.21 -20.05 -6.32
C LEU A 138 47.20 -19.92 -4.79
N ILE A 139 46.15 -19.34 -4.21
CA ILE A 139 45.97 -19.27 -2.75
C ILE A 139 45.82 -20.67 -2.17
N ASP A 140 45.00 -21.54 -2.78
CA ASP A 140 44.82 -22.93 -2.38
C ASP A 140 46.13 -23.72 -2.49
N ALA A 141 46.91 -23.51 -3.56
CA ALA A 141 48.22 -24.13 -3.74
C ALA A 141 49.21 -23.66 -2.66
N ALA A 142 49.21 -22.39 -2.29
CA ALA A 142 50.06 -21.86 -1.23
C ALA A 142 49.65 -22.38 0.16
N PHE A 143 48.34 -22.52 0.42
CA PHE A 143 47.82 -23.22 1.60
C PHE A 143 48.28 -24.68 1.65
N ALA A 144 48.27 -25.38 0.51
CA ALA A 144 48.75 -26.77 0.43
C ALA A 144 50.25 -26.89 0.77
N GLU A 145 51.09 -25.99 0.25
CA GLU A 145 52.52 -25.95 0.60
C GLU A 145 52.73 -25.59 2.09
N PHE A 146 51.95 -24.66 2.63
CA PHE A 146 51.95 -24.33 4.06
C PHE A 146 51.56 -25.53 4.95
N GLN A 147 50.55 -26.30 4.56
CA GLN A 147 50.12 -27.50 5.30
C GLN A 147 51.21 -28.58 5.28
N LYS A 148 51.88 -28.80 4.13
CA LYS A 148 53.03 -29.69 4.03
C LYS A 148 54.16 -29.25 4.97
N ALA A 149 54.51 -27.96 4.96
CA ALA A 149 55.55 -27.41 5.83
C ALA A 149 55.19 -27.56 7.32
N SER A 150 53.93 -27.27 7.68
CA SER A 150 53.42 -27.43 9.05
C SER A 150 53.49 -28.87 9.54
N ALA A 151 53.13 -29.84 8.70
CA ALA A 151 53.20 -31.26 9.02
C ALA A 151 54.65 -31.71 9.28
N VAL A 152 55.60 -31.29 8.45
CA VAL A 152 57.02 -31.65 8.62
C VAL A 152 57.62 -31.00 9.88
N VAL A 153 57.28 -29.75 10.19
CA VAL A 153 57.74 -29.07 11.43
C VAL A 153 57.13 -29.69 12.69
N ALA A 154 55.88 -30.18 12.63
CA ALA A 154 55.21 -30.81 13.77
C ALA A 154 55.97 -32.05 14.30
N GLU A 155 56.52 -32.85 13.39
CA GLU A 155 57.29 -34.09 13.68
C GLU A 155 58.68 -33.84 14.31
N LEU A 156 59.19 -32.60 14.32
CA LEU A 156 60.48 -32.29 14.93
C LEU A 156 60.43 -32.44 16.47
N HIS A 157 61.54 -32.87 17.06
CA HIS A 157 61.72 -32.85 18.51
C HIS A 157 61.94 -31.41 19.01
N GLY A 158 61.57 -31.13 20.26
CA GLY A 158 61.67 -29.78 20.84
C GLY A 158 63.07 -29.16 20.80
N GLY A 159 63.14 -27.84 20.68
CA GLY A 159 64.39 -27.07 20.63
C GLY A 159 64.26 -25.76 19.84
N PRO A 160 65.31 -24.94 19.82
CA PRO A 160 65.28 -23.58 19.27
C PRO A 160 64.97 -23.52 17.77
N VAL A 161 65.41 -24.51 16.99
CA VAL A 161 65.14 -24.57 15.53
C VAL A 161 63.64 -24.79 15.27
N LYS A 162 62.98 -25.67 16.03
CA LYS A 162 61.54 -25.90 15.91
C LYS A 162 60.75 -24.63 16.27
N GLU A 163 61.15 -23.92 17.32
CA GLU A 163 60.50 -22.68 17.76
C GLU A 163 60.60 -21.57 16.70
N ASP A 164 61.76 -21.39 16.06
CA ASP A 164 61.94 -20.45 14.94
C ASP A 164 61.04 -20.80 13.75
N LEU A 165 61.03 -22.07 13.33
CA LEU A 165 60.19 -22.53 12.21
C LEU A 165 58.69 -22.36 12.50
N LEU A 166 58.25 -22.57 13.75
CA LEU A 166 56.87 -22.32 14.16
C LEU A 166 56.51 -20.82 14.10
N GLN A 167 57.40 -19.92 14.50
CA GLN A 167 57.17 -18.47 14.36
C GLN A 167 57.05 -18.05 12.89
N ARG A 168 57.92 -18.59 12.03
CA ARG A 168 57.85 -18.35 10.58
C ARG A 168 56.55 -18.87 9.97
N LEU A 169 56.12 -20.08 10.37
CA LEU A 169 54.82 -20.63 9.95
C LEU A 169 53.65 -19.74 10.43
N ALA A 170 53.66 -19.28 11.67
CA ALA A 170 52.62 -18.37 12.16
C ALA A 170 52.54 -17.06 11.34
N HIS A 171 53.69 -16.51 10.95
CA HIS A 171 53.74 -15.35 10.06
C HIS A 171 53.16 -15.67 8.66
N LEU A 172 53.55 -16.80 8.06
CA LEU A 172 53.05 -17.25 6.77
C LEU A 172 51.53 -17.49 6.78
N GLN A 173 51.02 -18.08 7.85
CA GLN A 173 49.59 -18.29 8.05
C GLN A 173 48.84 -16.96 8.04
N GLY A 174 49.31 -15.96 8.79
CA GLY A 174 48.70 -14.63 8.80
C GLY A 174 48.72 -13.94 7.44
N LEU A 175 49.77 -14.14 6.64
CA LEU A 175 49.82 -13.63 5.26
C LEU A 175 48.82 -14.34 4.33
N LEU A 176 48.67 -15.67 4.46
CA LEU A 176 47.71 -16.46 3.68
C LEU A 176 46.25 -16.13 4.03
N GLU A 177 45.94 -16.03 5.32
CA GLU A 177 44.61 -15.63 5.80
C GLU A 177 44.25 -14.23 5.29
N LYS A 178 45.18 -13.29 5.36
CA LYS A 178 45.00 -11.94 4.82
C LYS A 178 44.82 -11.93 3.29
N ALA A 179 45.56 -12.76 2.57
CA ALA A 179 45.41 -12.87 1.11
C ALA A 179 44.02 -13.44 0.73
N GLN A 180 43.55 -14.48 1.44
CA GLN A 180 42.22 -15.04 1.24
C GLN A 180 41.11 -14.04 1.56
N GLU A 181 41.25 -13.29 2.65
CA GLU A 181 40.31 -12.24 3.04
C GLU A 181 40.20 -11.17 1.96
N LEU A 182 41.34 -10.66 1.46
CA LEU A 182 41.39 -9.67 0.40
C LEU A 182 40.80 -10.17 -0.92
N PHE A 183 41.13 -11.41 -1.32
CA PHE A 183 40.56 -12.02 -2.52
C PHE A 183 39.04 -12.17 -2.43
N SER A 184 38.53 -12.60 -1.26
CA SER A 184 37.10 -12.76 -1.02
C SER A 184 36.36 -11.42 -1.01
N ALA A 185 36.98 -10.39 -0.42
CA ALA A 185 36.45 -9.02 -0.43
C ALA A 185 36.37 -8.46 -1.86
N GLU A 186 37.41 -8.63 -2.67
CA GLU A 186 37.41 -8.21 -4.08
C GLU A 186 36.31 -8.94 -4.88
N ALA A 187 36.19 -10.26 -4.71
CA ALA A 187 35.14 -11.05 -5.36
C ALA A 187 33.74 -10.57 -4.95
N GLY A 188 33.53 -10.25 -3.67
CA GLY A 188 32.27 -9.69 -3.18
C GLY A 188 31.94 -8.33 -3.82
N ALA A 189 32.92 -7.43 -3.92
CA ALA A 189 32.75 -6.13 -4.57
C ALA A 189 32.42 -6.26 -6.07
N ARG A 190 33.06 -7.22 -6.77
CA ARG A 190 32.75 -7.53 -8.18
C ARG A 190 31.31 -8.02 -8.35
N VAL A 191 30.87 -8.98 -7.54
CA VAL A 191 29.49 -9.51 -7.61
C VAL A 191 28.46 -8.41 -7.33
N ALA A 192 28.70 -7.56 -6.33
CA ALA A 192 27.79 -6.45 -6.03
C ALA A 192 27.73 -5.42 -7.18
N THR A 193 28.86 -5.16 -7.84
CA THR A 193 28.93 -4.27 -9.01
C THR A 193 28.17 -4.85 -10.21
N GLU A 194 28.35 -6.16 -10.48
CA GLU A 194 27.58 -6.87 -11.51
C GLU A 194 26.07 -6.87 -11.22
N GLU A 195 25.67 -7.02 -9.95
CA GLU A 195 24.26 -6.93 -9.56
C GLU A 195 23.71 -5.53 -9.83
N ALA A 196 24.43 -4.46 -9.45
CA ALA A 196 24.03 -3.09 -9.73
C ALA A 196 23.93 -2.80 -11.23
N GLU A 197 24.88 -3.28 -12.04
CA GLU A 197 24.88 -3.15 -13.49
C GLU A 197 23.69 -3.89 -14.13
N SER A 198 23.37 -5.09 -13.64
CA SER A 198 22.24 -5.89 -14.16
C SER A 198 20.89 -5.17 -14.04
N LEU A 199 20.73 -4.31 -13.03
CA LEU A 199 19.50 -3.55 -12.80
C LEU A 199 19.33 -2.39 -13.78
N LEU A 200 20.37 -1.99 -14.50
CA LEU A 200 20.29 -0.95 -15.53
C LEU A 200 19.45 -1.37 -16.75
N ALA A 201 19.15 -2.67 -16.89
CA ALA A 201 18.35 -3.18 -18.00
C ALA A 201 16.92 -2.62 -18.02
N ASP A 202 16.37 -2.24 -16.86
CA ASP A 202 15.07 -1.59 -16.74
C ASP A 202 15.03 -0.59 -15.59
N LEU A 203 15.04 0.69 -15.95
CA LEU A 203 14.89 1.83 -15.04
C LEU A 203 13.61 2.63 -15.33
N SER A 204 12.57 1.99 -15.85
CA SER A 204 11.37 2.69 -16.35
C SER A 204 10.47 3.28 -15.26
N THR A 205 10.72 2.98 -13.98
CA THR A 205 9.91 3.44 -12.84
C THR A 205 10.78 3.86 -11.67
N GLN A 206 10.25 4.75 -10.81
CA GLN A 206 10.96 5.22 -9.62
C GLN A 206 11.42 4.08 -8.72
N LYS A 207 10.57 3.05 -8.53
CA LYS A 207 10.90 1.88 -7.72
C LYS A 207 12.11 1.11 -8.24
N LEU A 208 12.29 1.06 -9.56
CA LEU A 208 13.43 0.38 -10.18
C LEU A 208 14.70 1.22 -10.06
N VAL A 209 14.60 2.53 -10.25
CA VAL A 209 15.71 3.47 -10.01
C VAL A 209 16.17 3.41 -8.54
N ASP A 210 15.25 3.43 -7.58
CA ASP A 210 15.56 3.30 -6.15
C ASP A 210 16.27 1.97 -5.84
N LYS A 211 15.84 0.87 -6.48
CA LYS A 211 16.47 -0.44 -6.32
C LYS A 211 17.89 -0.46 -6.90
N ALA A 212 18.08 0.08 -8.10
CA ALA A 212 19.40 0.19 -8.71
C ALA A 212 20.33 1.07 -7.87
N ARG A 213 19.81 2.16 -7.30
CA ARG A 213 20.57 3.03 -6.40
C ARG A 213 21.00 2.32 -5.12
N ALA A 214 20.11 1.56 -4.50
CA ALA A 214 20.46 0.77 -3.31
C ALA A 214 21.53 -0.30 -3.61
N ALA A 215 21.46 -0.96 -4.76
CA ALA A 215 22.49 -1.92 -5.19
C ALA A 215 23.84 -1.22 -5.46
N TYR A 216 23.82 -0.06 -6.11
CA TYR A 216 24.99 0.79 -6.30
C TYR A 216 25.64 1.19 -4.97
N ASP A 217 24.85 1.63 -3.99
CA ASP A 217 25.37 2.07 -2.69
C ASP A 217 26.10 0.92 -1.96
N VAL A 218 25.56 -0.30 -2.03
CA VAL A 218 26.22 -1.52 -1.49
C VAL A 218 27.51 -1.83 -2.22
N ALA A 219 27.51 -1.77 -3.56
CA ALA A 219 28.70 -2.04 -4.36
C ALA A 219 29.81 -1.01 -4.12
N LEU A 220 29.44 0.26 -3.94
CA LEU A 220 30.36 1.33 -3.58
C LEU A 220 30.99 1.10 -2.21
N GLU A 221 30.18 0.79 -1.18
CA GLU A 221 30.68 0.51 0.18
C GLU A 221 31.70 -0.63 0.19
N LEU A 222 31.40 -1.73 -0.49
CA LEU A 222 32.32 -2.88 -0.61
C LEU A 222 33.59 -2.53 -1.36
N THR A 223 33.50 -1.74 -2.42
CA THR A 223 34.64 -1.32 -3.24
C THR A 223 35.55 -0.33 -2.49
N GLU A 224 34.97 0.61 -1.74
CA GLU A 224 35.73 1.59 -0.94
C GLU A 224 36.53 0.92 0.18
N ALA A 225 36.01 -0.18 0.74
CA ALA A 225 36.68 -0.98 1.77
C ALA A 225 37.91 -1.76 1.26
N LEU A 226 38.08 -1.92 -0.06
CA LEU A 226 39.27 -2.57 -0.63
C LEU A 226 40.53 -1.71 -0.43
N PRO A 227 41.71 -2.32 -0.30
CA PRO A 227 42.98 -1.59 -0.33
C PRO A 227 43.24 -0.99 -1.72
N ASP A 228 44.10 0.02 -1.77
CA ASP A 228 44.50 0.66 -3.03
C ASP A 228 45.14 -0.37 -3.96
N SER A 229 44.46 -0.63 -5.07
CA SER A 229 44.77 -1.68 -6.04
C SER A 229 44.19 -1.34 -7.41
N THR A 230 44.67 -2.01 -8.46
CA THR A 230 44.11 -1.88 -9.81
C THR A 230 42.64 -2.29 -9.85
N ALA A 231 42.29 -3.40 -9.18
CA ALA A 231 40.91 -3.88 -9.11
C ALA A 231 39.95 -2.85 -8.48
N LYS A 232 40.36 -2.21 -7.39
CA LYS A 232 39.58 -1.12 -6.78
C LYS A 232 39.35 0.02 -7.76
N SER A 233 40.38 0.42 -8.50
CA SER A 233 40.29 1.51 -9.47
C SER A 233 39.36 1.18 -10.64
N GLU A 234 39.44 -0.04 -11.17
CA GLU A 234 38.53 -0.54 -12.22
C GLU A 234 37.07 -0.59 -11.76
N LEU A 235 36.81 -1.07 -10.54
CA LEU A 235 35.46 -1.12 -9.97
C LEU A 235 34.88 0.27 -9.74
N LEU A 236 35.68 1.22 -9.26
CA LEU A 236 35.24 2.61 -9.08
C LEU A 236 34.88 3.26 -10.44
N GLU A 237 35.64 3.00 -11.50
CA GLU A 237 35.33 3.49 -12.85
C GLU A 237 34.01 2.89 -13.38
N GLN A 238 33.76 1.60 -13.15
CA GLN A 238 32.48 0.96 -13.49
C GLN A 238 31.31 1.56 -12.70
N LEU A 239 31.49 1.75 -11.39
CA LEU A 239 30.49 2.36 -10.52
C LEU A 239 30.15 3.79 -10.94
N GLU A 240 31.13 4.58 -11.41
CA GLU A 240 30.87 5.91 -11.96
C GLU A 240 29.93 5.86 -13.17
N GLN A 241 30.11 4.89 -14.07
CA GLN A 241 29.22 4.69 -15.23
C GLN A 241 27.82 4.24 -14.80
N ILE A 242 27.73 3.33 -13.83
CA ILE A 242 26.47 2.85 -13.26
C ILE A 242 25.69 4.02 -12.63
N LEU A 243 26.36 4.84 -11.82
CA LEU A 243 25.75 6.02 -11.18
C LEU A 243 25.24 7.00 -12.23
N ALA A 244 26.03 7.29 -13.26
CA ALA A 244 25.62 8.18 -14.34
C ALA A 244 24.37 7.67 -15.08
N ALA A 245 24.25 6.36 -15.28
CA ALA A 245 23.05 5.75 -15.89
C ALA A 245 21.82 5.86 -14.98
N ILE A 246 21.98 5.60 -13.67
CA ILE A 246 20.92 5.75 -12.67
C ILE A 246 20.43 7.20 -12.62
N ASP A 247 21.35 8.17 -12.56
CA ASP A 247 21.03 9.59 -12.48
C ASP A 247 20.35 10.09 -13.77
N ALA A 248 20.79 9.62 -14.95
CA ALA A 248 20.14 9.93 -16.22
C ALA A 248 18.69 9.40 -16.27
N ALA A 249 18.47 8.16 -15.81
CA ALA A 249 17.12 7.59 -15.72
C ALA A 249 16.24 8.36 -14.72
N GLN A 250 16.80 8.75 -13.57
CA GLN A 250 16.12 9.57 -12.57
C GLN A 250 15.67 10.93 -13.14
N GLN A 251 16.55 11.62 -13.87
CA GLN A 251 16.24 12.88 -14.53
C GLN A 251 15.15 12.73 -15.59
N GLU A 252 15.17 11.64 -16.37
CA GLU A 252 14.16 11.35 -17.37
C GLU A 252 12.77 11.10 -16.75
N LEU A 253 12.71 10.41 -15.60
CA LEU A 253 11.46 10.24 -14.83
C LEU A 253 10.93 11.58 -14.33
N TYR A 254 11.80 12.45 -13.81
CA TYR A 254 11.41 13.80 -13.38
C TYR A 254 10.86 14.62 -14.54
N ARG A 255 11.53 14.62 -15.69
CA ARG A 255 11.10 15.33 -16.91
C ARG A 255 9.73 14.84 -17.39
N LYS A 256 9.47 13.53 -17.38
CA LYS A 256 8.16 12.97 -17.72
C LYS A 256 7.07 13.40 -16.74
N ALA A 257 7.37 13.39 -15.44
CA ALA A 257 6.43 13.83 -14.41
C ALA A 257 6.11 15.34 -14.53
N GLU A 258 7.13 16.17 -14.77
CA GLU A 258 6.98 17.61 -15.01
C GLU A 258 6.16 17.91 -16.26
N ALA A 259 6.39 17.20 -17.36
CA ALA A 259 5.60 17.33 -18.58
C ALA A 259 4.12 17.00 -18.34
N ALA A 260 3.83 15.88 -17.66
CA ALA A 260 2.46 15.48 -17.33
C ALA A 260 1.76 16.50 -16.40
N ALA A 261 2.49 17.03 -15.41
CA ALA A 261 1.95 18.06 -14.51
C ALA A 261 1.70 19.38 -15.25
N THR A 262 2.58 19.76 -16.17
CA THR A 262 2.44 20.96 -17.01
C THR A 262 1.20 20.86 -17.89
N GLU A 263 1.03 19.75 -18.61
CA GLU A 263 -0.14 19.49 -19.45
C GLU A 263 -1.45 19.54 -18.63
N ALA A 264 -1.43 19.00 -17.41
CA ALA A 264 -2.60 19.05 -16.53
C ALA A 264 -2.94 20.48 -16.09
N VAL A 265 -1.93 21.32 -15.82
CA VAL A 265 -2.14 22.74 -15.49
C VAL A 265 -2.68 23.50 -16.71
N GLU A 266 -2.15 23.27 -17.91
CA GLU A 266 -2.66 23.88 -19.14
C GLU A 266 -4.12 23.49 -19.41
N LYS A 267 -4.47 22.21 -19.18
CA LYS A 267 -5.86 21.74 -19.24
C LYS A 267 -6.75 22.44 -18.21
N ALA A 268 -6.24 22.73 -17.01
CA ALA A 268 -6.98 23.47 -16.00
C ALA A 268 -7.16 24.95 -16.37
N GLU A 269 -6.15 25.58 -16.99
CA GLU A 269 -6.22 26.95 -17.49
C GLU A 269 -7.24 27.07 -18.64
N ALA A 270 -7.26 26.11 -19.56
CA ALA A 270 -8.24 26.08 -20.66
C ALA A 270 -9.71 25.98 -20.18
N LYS A 271 -9.96 25.63 -18.90
CA LYS A 271 -11.30 25.63 -18.31
C LYS A 271 -11.73 27.00 -17.76
N LEU A 272 -10.86 28.01 -17.79
CA LEU A 272 -11.12 29.32 -17.21
C LEU A 272 -11.82 30.31 -18.15
N ASP A 273 -11.87 30.00 -19.45
CA ASP A 273 -12.38 30.93 -20.48
C ASP A 273 -13.84 31.35 -20.25
N ASN A 274 -14.65 30.50 -19.60
CA ASN A 274 -16.04 30.83 -19.28
C ASN A 274 -16.50 30.16 -17.97
N LEU A 275 -16.32 30.84 -16.84
CA LEU A 275 -16.79 30.40 -15.52
C LEU A 275 -18.14 31.01 -15.12
N SER A 276 -19.05 31.21 -16.09
CA SER A 276 -20.35 31.85 -15.85
C SER A 276 -21.43 30.90 -15.31
N THR A 277 -21.21 29.58 -15.37
CA THR A 277 -22.14 28.56 -14.89
C THR A 277 -21.51 27.72 -13.77
N GLN A 278 -22.32 27.21 -12.84
CA GLN A 278 -21.84 26.31 -11.80
C GLN A 278 -21.21 25.03 -12.38
N GLY A 279 -21.74 24.51 -13.49
CA GLY A 279 -21.16 23.38 -14.23
C GLY A 279 -19.73 23.66 -14.71
N ALA A 280 -19.49 24.85 -15.29
CA ALA A 280 -18.15 25.26 -15.71
C ALA A 280 -17.20 25.42 -14.52
N VAL A 281 -17.64 26.04 -13.43
CA VAL A 281 -16.85 26.18 -12.18
C VAL A 281 -16.50 24.80 -11.60
N ASN A 282 -17.44 23.87 -11.57
CA ASN A 282 -17.19 22.49 -11.11
C ASN A 282 -16.15 21.81 -12.01
N SER A 283 -16.27 21.93 -13.33
CA SER A 283 -15.33 21.36 -14.30
C SER A 283 -13.91 21.92 -14.12
N ALA A 284 -13.79 23.24 -13.98
CA ALA A 284 -12.52 23.91 -13.73
C ALA A 284 -11.90 23.49 -12.39
N ASN A 285 -12.70 23.39 -11.33
CA ASN A 285 -12.22 22.94 -10.02
C ASN A 285 -11.78 21.47 -10.02
N SER A 286 -12.46 20.58 -10.76
CA SER A 286 -12.00 19.21 -10.97
C SER A 286 -10.65 19.17 -11.70
N ALA A 287 -10.49 19.93 -12.78
CA ALA A 287 -9.23 20.02 -13.51
C ALA A 287 -8.09 20.59 -12.62
N TYR A 288 -8.38 21.62 -11.82
CA TYR A 288 -7.46 22.17 -10.83
C TYR A 288 -7.02 21.11 -9.80
N ILE A 289 -7.93 20.30 -9.25
CA ILE A 289 -7.60 19.25 -8.27
C ILE A 289 -6.69 18.19 -8.90
N SER A 290 -6.99 17.75 -10.12
CA SER A 290 -6.15 16.79 -10.86
C SER A 290 -4.75 17.35 -11.09
N ALA A 291 -4.64 18.60 -11.56
CA ALA A 291 -3.35 19.27 -11.79
C ALA A 291 -2.56 19.46 -10.47
N SER A 292 -3.21 19.93 -9.42
CA SER A 292 -2.61 20.13 -8.10
C SER A 292 -2.06 18.83 -7.51
N THR A 293 -2.77 17.71 -7.71
CA THR A 293 -2.32 16.39 -7.27
C THR A 293 -1.00 15.99 -7.95
N LEU A 294 -0.86 16.25 -9.25
CA LEU A 294 0.38 15.96 -9.99
C LEU A 294 1.52 16.89 -9.58
N VAL A 295 1.27 18.20 -9.51
CA VAL A 295 2.27 19.20 -9.11
C VAL A 295 2.78 18.95 -7.68
N ASN A 296 1.92 18.47 -6.78
CA ASN A 296 2.33 18.16 -5.41
C ASN A 296 3.25 16.94 -5.30
N LYS A 297 3.18 16.00 -6.26
CA LYS A 297 4.06 14.83 -6.35
C LYS A 297 5.42 15.12 -6.98
N LEU A 298 5.60 16.28 -7.62
CA LEU A 298 6.88 16.67 -8.20
C LEU A 298 7.94 16.91 -7.10
N HIS A 299 9.19 16.62 -7.45
CA HIS A 299 10.36 16.99 -6.65
C HIS A 299 10.48 18.52 -6.56
N SER A 300 11.12 19.03 -5.50
CA SER A 300 11.37 20.47 -5.37
C SER A 300 12.25 20.97 -6.51
N GLY A 301 11.84 22.07 -7.14
CA GLY A 301 12.55 22.65 -8.28
C GLY A 301 11.74 23.78 -8.92
N GLU A 302 12.37 24.48 -9.86
CA GLU A 302 11.81 25.68 -10.49
C GLU A 302 10.48 25.41 -11.23
N VAL A 303 10.37 24.26 -11.91
CA VAL A 303 9.15 23.86 -12.62
C VAL A 303 7.99 23.69 -11.65
N ARG A 304 8.20 22.97 -10.54
CA ARG A 304 7.18 22.79 -9.51
C ARG A 304 6.71 24.13 -8.94
N ASP A 305 7.63 25.04 -8.66
CA ASP A 305 7.30 26.34 -8.09
C ASP A 305 6.55 27.24 -9.08
N ALA A 306 6.94 27.21 -10.36
CA ALA A 306 6.21 27.89 -11.43
C ALA A 306 4.78 27.35 -11.60
N LEU A 307 4.60 26.03 -11.60
CA LEU A 307 3.28 25.39 -11.70
C LEU A 307 2.41 25.67 -10.48
N LYS A 308 2.98 25.69 -9.26
CA LYS A 308 2.26 26.09 -8.04
C LYS A 308 1.75 27.53 -8.12
N LYS A 309 2.56 28.46 -8.66
CA LYS A 309 2.14 29.85 -8.86
C LYS A 309 0.96 29.95 -9.83
N ARG A 310 1.01 29.21 -10.95
CA ARG A 310 -0.11 29.12 -11.92
C ARG A 310 -1.36 28.56 -11.25
N LEU A 311 -1.25 27.45 -10.51
CA LEU A 311 -2.35 26.86 -9.75
C LEU A 311 -2.98 27.84 -8.76
N SER A 312 -2.20 28.69 -8.09
CA SER A 312 -2.74 29.73 -7.21
C SER A 312 -3.62 30.73 -7.96
N VAL A 313 -3.25 31.11 -9.19
CA VAL A 313 -4.06 32.01 -10.04
C VAL A 313 -5.35 31.31 -10.44
N ILE A 314 -5.26 30.08 -10.93
CA ILE A 314 -6.41 29.24 -11.30
C ILE A 314 -7.40 29.14 -10.13
N LYS A 315 -6.90 28.85 -8.92
CA LYS A 315 -7.74 28.73 -7.72
C LYS A 315 -8.40 30.06 -7.34
N GLY A 316 -7.68 31.18 -7.48
CA GLY A 316 -8.24 32.52 -7.27
C GLY A 316 -9.43 32.79 -8.20
N MET A 317 -9.27 32.53 -9.50
CA MET A 317 -10.33 32.73 -10.50
C MET A 317 -11.55 31.85 -10.25
N ILE A 318 -11.34 30.57 -9.89
CA ILE A 318 -12.42 29.65 -9.52
C ILE A 318 -13.18 30.17 -8.29
N ASN A 319 -12.48 30.65 -7.27
CA ASN A 319 -13.10 31.16 -6.06
C ASN A 319 -13.91 32.45 -6.33
N ASP A 320 -13.39 33.35 -7.16
CA ASP A 320 -14.08 34.58 -7.56
C ASP A 320 -15.35 34.27 -8.37
N ALA A 321 -15.28 33.32 -9.30
CA ALA A 321 -16.44 32.85 -10.05
C ALA A 321 -17.48 32.22 -9.12
N GLN A 322 -17.06 31.33 -8.21
CA GLN A 322 -17.95 30.73 -7.22
C GLN A 322 -18.64 31.78 -6.34
N LYS A 323 -17.91 32.83 -5.93
CA LYS A 323 -18.47 33.93 -5.15
C LYS A 323 -19.58 34.64 -5.92
N LYS A 324 -19.36 34.97 -7.20
CA LYS A 324 -20.37 35.61 -8.06
C LYS A 324 -21.62 34.72 -8.23
N LEU A 325 -21.43 33.41 -8.41
CA LEU A 325 -22.54 32.46 -8.51
C LEU A 325 -23.34 32.38 -7.20
N ASN A 326 -22.68 32.43 -6.04
CA ASN A 326 -23.35 32.46 -4.75
C ASN A 326 -24.18 33.74 -4.56
N GLU A 327 -23.65 34.89 -4.99
CA GLU A 327 -24.37 36.18 -4.97
C GLU A 327 -25.60 36.14 -5.89
N LEU A 328 -25.46 35.55 -7.08
CA LEU A 328 -26.58 35.34 -8.01
C LEU A 328 -27.64 34.42 -7.39
N TRP A 329 -27.24 33.27 -6.84
CA TRP A 329 -28.14 32.33 -6.15
C TRP A 329 -28.92 33.01 -5.03
N ASN A 330 -28.25 33.84 -4.22
CA ASN A 330 -28.91 34.59 -3.13
C ASN A 330 -30.01 35.54 -3.63
N THR A 331 -29.87 36.06 -4.86
CA THR A 331 -30.84 36.95 -5.48
C THR A 331 -32.06 36.17 -6.00
N VAL A 332 -31.82 35.08 -6.72
CA VAL A 332 -32.90 34.27 -7.33
C VAL A 332 -33.62 33.39 -6.32
N SER A 333 -32.93 32.96 -5.25
CA SER A 333 -33.47 31.96 -4.34
C SER A 333 -34.73 32.40 -3.59
N LEU A 334 -35.62 31.45 -3.38
CA LEU A 334 -36.86 31.57 -2.64
C LEU A 334 -36.61 31.50 -1.13
N LYS A 335 -37.30 32.34 -0.37
CA LYS A 335 -37.19 32.36 1.10
C LYS A 335 -38.40 31.68 1.72
N PHE A 336 -38.16 30.55 2.37
CA PHE A 336 -39.19 29.70 2.98
C PHE A 336 -39.31 30.00 4.49
N GLU A 337 -39.75 31.21 4.82
CA GLU A 337 -39.80 31.70 6.21
C GLU A 337 -41.17 31.47 6.86
N GLY A 338 -41.24 31.55 8.19
CA GLY A 338 -42.48 31.45 8.97
C GLY A 338 -42.96 30.02 9.24
N LYS A 339 -44.04 29.91 10.03
CA LYS A 339 -44.62 28.62 10.45
C LYS A 339 -45.19 27.82 9.28
N TYR A 340 -45.82 28.51 8.33
CA TYR A 340 -46.49 27.92 7.17
C TYR A 340 -46.04 28.54 5.85
N TYR A 341 -46.09 27.74 4.79
CA TYR A 341 -46.00 28.21 3.41
C TYR A 341 -47.41 28.52 2.90
N THR A 342 -47.72 29.81 2.79
CA THR A 342 -49.08 30.31 2.52
C THR A 342 -49.37 30.45 1.04
N TYR A 343 -50.65 30.54 0.70
CA TYR A 343 -51.12 30.81 -0.67
C TYR A 343 -50.54 32.12 -1.25
N ASP A 344 -50.43 33.19 -0.46
CA ASP A 344 -49.84 34.44 -0.92
C ASP A 344 -48.35 34.30 -1.26
N LYS A 345 -47.59 33.55 -0.44
CA LYS A 345 -46.18 33.25 -0.72
C LYS A 345 -46.02 32.44 -2.00
N LEU A 346 -46.93 31.49 -2.26
CA LEU A 346 -46.94 30.75 -3.52
C LEU A 346 -47.04 31.72 -4.71
N GLY A 347 -48.03 32.62 -4.71
CA GLY A 347 -48.20 33.61 -5.78
C GLY A 347 -46.95 34.48 -6.00
N GLN A 348 -46.36 35.00 -4.92
CA GLN A 348 -45.14 35.82 -4.97
C GLN A 348 -43.94 35.03 -5.52
N HIS A 349 -43.75 33.80 -5.06
CA HIS A 349 -42.62 32.96 -5.50
C HIS A 349 -42.75 32.55 -6.96
N LEU A 350 -43.96 32.20 -7.42
CA LEU A 350 -44.21 31.87 -8.82
C LEU A 350 -43.90 33.05 -9.74
N GLN A 351 -44.34 34.26 -9.38
CA GLN A 351 -44.02 35.48 -10.13
C GLN A 351 -42.52 35.78 -10.12
N LYS A 352 -41.86 35.62 -8.97
CA LYS A 352 -40.41 35.78 -8.85
C LYS A 352 -39.66 34.83 -9.78
N LEU A 353 -40.01 33.55 -9.80
CA LEU A 353 -39.35 32.58 -10.68
C LEU A 353 -39.62 32.90 -12.16
N ALA A 354 -40.86 33.20 -12.54
CA ALA A 354 -41.20 33.53 -13.92
C ALA A 354 -40.46 34.79 -14.43
N SER A 355 -40.26 35.79 -13.57
CA SER A 355 -39.53 37.01 -13.95
C SER A 355 -38.03 36.81 -14.07
N HIS A 356 -37.42 35.92 -13.27
CA HIS A 356 -35.99 35.65 -13.33
C HIS A 356 -35.60 34.65 -14.43
N TYR A 357 -36.53 33.80 -14.86
CA TYR A 357 -36.28 32.77 -15.88
C TYR A 357 -37.20 32.96 -17.10
N PRO A 358 -37.14 34.10 -17.80
CA PRO A 358 -38.02 34.37 -18.93
C PRO A 358 -37.80 33.35 -20.05
N GLY A 359 -38.90 32.88 -20.65
CA GLY A 359 -38.87 31.86 -21.72
C GLY A 359 -38.69 30.43 -21.21
N LEU A 360 -38.08 30.23 -20.04
CA LEU A 360 -37.92 28.92 -19.40
C LEU A 360 -39.04 28.62 -18.39
N ALA A 361 -39.54 29.63 -17.68
CA ALA A 361 -40.62 29.50 -16.70
C ALA A 361 -41.84 30.36 -17.11
N ARG A 362 -43.03 29.76 -17.11
CA ARG A 362 -44.30 30.42 -17.47
C ARG A 362 -45.37 30.11 -16.44
N THR A 363 -45.99 31.14 -15.85
CA THR A 363 -47.09 30.99 -14.91
C THR A 363 -48.45 31.12 -15.59
N ALA A 364 -49.45 30.41 -15.10
CA ALA A 364 -50.83 30.53 -15.55
C ALA A 364 -51.82 30.31 -14.40
N VAL A 365 -53.07 30.72 -14.62
CA VAL A 365 -54.20 30.35 -13.77
C VAL A 365 -54.98 29.27 -14.50
N VAL A 366 -55.03 28.07 -13.93
CA VAL A 366 -55.71 26.91 -14.55
C VAL A 366 -57.17 26.79 -14.13
N GLY A 367 -57.58 27.54 -13.11
CA GLY A 367 -58.95 27.61 -12.64
C GLY A 367 -59.08 28.47 -11.38
N LYS A 368 -60.25 28.41 -10.77
CA LYS A 368 -60.58 29.09 -9.52
C LYS A 368 -61.04 28.06 -8.50
N SER A 369 -60.72 28.26 -7.23
CA SER A 369 -61.29 27.48 -6.13
C SER A 369 -62.73 27.91 -5.82
N VAL A 370 -63.38 27.23 -4.88
CA VAL A 370 -64.73 27.56 -4.39
C VAL A 370 -64.82 29.00 -3.88
N GLU A 371 -63.82 29.49 -3.15
CA GLU A 371 -63.75 30.85 -2.60
C GLU A 371 -63.14 31.85 -3.60
N GLY A 372 -62.93 31.45 -4.86
CA GLY A 372 -62.48 32.32 -5.94
C GLY A 372 -60.97 32.58 -6.01
N ASN A 373 -60.17 31.87 -5.21
CA ASN A 373 -58.71 31.93 -5.28
C ASN A 373 -58.22 31.33 -6.60
N ASN A 374 -57.14 31.89 -7.16
CA ASN A 374 -56.53 31.34 -8.37
C ASN A 374 -55.89 29.99 -8.05
N ILE A 375 -56.14 29.01 -8.89
CA ILE A 375 -55.35 27.78 -8.90
C ILE A 375 -54.20 28.03 -9.88
N TRP A 376 -53.02 28.27 -9.31
CA TRP A 376 -51.83 28.64 -10.07
C TRP A 376 -51.11 27.42 -10.60
N SER A 377 -50.58 27.54 -11.81
CA SER A 377 -49.57 26.63 -12.37
C SER A 377 -48.29 27.37 -12.75
N ILE A 378 -47.19 26.62 -12.81
CA ILE A 378 -45.95 27.04 -13.46
C ILE A 378 -45.42 25.91 -14.34
N THR A 379 -45.17 26.23 -15.60
CA THR A 379 -44.53 25.33 -16.55
C THR A 379 -43.07 25.73 -16.68
N ILE A 380 -42.17 24.78 -16.47
CA ILE A 380 -40.72 24.94 -16.70
C ILE A 380 -40.28 24.06 -17.88
N GLY A 381 -39.32 24.54 -18.66
CA GLY A 381 -38.81 23.86 -19.85
C GLY A 381 -39.33 24.47 -21.16
N THR A 382 -38.72 24.02 -22.24
CA THR A 382 -39.00 24.47 -23.61
C THR A 382 -39.50 23.33 -24.52
N GLY A 383 -39.50 22.11 -24.01
CA GLY A 383 -39.91 20.91 -24.76
C GLY A 383 -41.41 20.81 -25.03
N SER A 384 -41.75 20.05 -26.07
CA SER A 384 -43.13 19.82 -26.51
C SER A 384 -43.87 18.73 -25.73
N GLU A 385 -43.15 17.82 -25.07
CA GLU A 385 -43.75 16.75 -24.27
C GLU A 385 -44.06 17.26 -22.85
N HIS A 386 -45.30 17.12 -22.39
CA HIS A 386 -45.73 17.69 -21.11
C HIS A 386 -45.80 16.67 -19.98
N VAL A 387 -45.24 17.00 -18.82
CA VAL A 387 -45.43 16.24 -17.56
C VAL A 387 -46.24 17.10 -16.59
N LEU A 388 -47.24 16.51 -15.93
CA LEU A 388 -48.03 17.18 -14.90
C LEU A 388 -47.60 16.73 -13.51
N ILE A 389 -47.42 17.70 -12.62
CA ILE A 389 -47.14 17.45 -11.20
C ILE A 389 -48.13 18.25 -10.34
N LEU A 390 -48.81 17.55 -9.44
CA LEU A 390 -49.81 18.11 -8.53
C LEU A 390 -49.27 18.13 -7.10
N GLY A 391 -49.69 19.13 -6.32
CA GLY A 391 -49.45 19.22 -4.89
C GLY A 391 -50.64 19.80 -4.15
N SER A 392 -50.73 19.50 -2.86
CA SER A 392 -51.82 19.92 -1.97
C SER A 392 -53.20 19.69 -2.60
N VAL A 393 -53.43 18.50 -3.17
CA VAL A 393 -54.78 18.03 -3.50
C VAL A 393 -55.56 17.84 -2.19
N HIS A 394 -54.93 17.19 -1.21
CA HIS A 394 -55.40 17.22 0.17
C HIS A 394 -54.87 18.46 0.90
N ALA A 395 -55.75 19.14 1.63
CA ALA A 395 -55.43 20.38 2.34
C ALA A 395 -54.39 20.21 3.46
N SER A 396 -54.51 19.16 4.28
CA SER A 396 -53.61 18.89 5.41
C SER A 396 -52.19 18.53 4.99
N GLU A 397 -52.01 18.14 3.73
CA GLU A 397 -50.75 17.70 3.13
C GLU A 397 -50.02 18.89 2.45
N TRP A 398 -50.23 20.10 2.98
CA TRP A 398 -49.74 21.37 2.45
C TRP A 398 -48.21 21.45 2.30
N ILE A 399 -47.47 20.57 2.99
CA ILE A 399 -46.01 20.47 2.93
C ILE A 399 -45.49 20.08 1.54
N THR A 400 -46.34 19.45 0.72
CA THR A 400 -46.04 19.11 -0.67
C THR A 400 -45.77 20.36 -1.51
N THR A 401 -46.53 21.45 -1.30
CA THR A 401 -46.34 22.73 -2.01
C THR A 401 -44.93 23.31 -1.85
N PRO A 402 -44.39 23.58 -0.64
CA PRO A 402 -43.05 24.11 -0.51
C PRO A 402 -41.95 23.15 -1.02
N VAL A 403 -42.15 21.83 -0.95
CA VAL A 403 -41.22 20.85 -1.56
C VAL A 403 -41.21 20.98 -3.07
N LEU A 404 -42.37 21.08 -3.71
CA LEU A 404 -42.47 21.32 -5.16
C LEU A 404 -41.88 22.68 -5.54
N MET A 405 -42.11 23.73 -4.77
CA MET A 405 -41.53 25.06 -5.04
C MET A 405 -40.00 25.05 -4.96
N ARG A 406 -39.39 24.32 -4.02
CA ARG A 406 -37.93 24.11 -4.01
C ARG A 406 -37.44 23.28 -5.19
N THR A 407 -38.24 22.29 -5.60
CA THR A 407 -37.95 21.47 -6.77
C THR A 407 -37.92 22.33 -8.02
N ILE A 408 -38.94 23.16 -8.25
CA ILE A 408 -39.03 24.09 -9.38
C ILE A 408 -37.81 25.04 -9.41
N GLU A 409 -37.51 25.69 -8.28
CA GLU A 409 -36.34 26.58 -8.13
C GLU A 409 -35.03 25.88 -8.50
N THR A 410 -34.84 24.66 -8.00
CA THR A 410 -33.63 23.86 -8.24
C THR A 410 -33.50 23.47 -9.70
N LEU A 411 -34.58 23.01 -10.33
CA LEU A 411 -34.55 22.60 -11.73
C LEU A 411 -34.29 23.78 -12.67
N LEU A 412 -34.85 24.96 -12.38
CA LEU A 412 -34.58 26.18 -13.13
C LEU A 412 -33.12 26.62 -12.99
N TRP A 413 -32.59 26.60 -11.77
CA TRP A 413 -31.19 26.91 -11.52
C TRP A 413 -30.28 25.93 -12.26
N ASP A 414 -30.46 24.63 -12.04
CA ASP A 414 -29.65 23.57 -12.63
C ASP A 414 -29.67 23.59 -14.15
N TYR A 415 -30.80 23.96 -14.77
CA TYR A 415 -30.89 24.23 -16.20
C TYR A 415 -29.93 25.34 -16.64
N THR A 416 -30.00 26.50 -15.99
CA THR A 416 -29.18 27.67 -16.37
C THR A 416 -27.71 27.52 -15.98
N GLN A 417 -27.43 26.68 -15.00
CA GLN A 417 -26.10 26.44 -14.46
C GLN A 417 -25.41 25.22 -15.06
N GLU A 418 -26.01 24.60 -16.09
CA GLU A 418 -25.45 23.43 -16.80
C GLU A 418 -25.08 22.30 -15.84
N LEU A 419 -25.95 22.04 -14.87
CA LEU A 419 -25.79 20.96 -13.92
C LEU A 419 -26.43 19.68 -14.44
N SER A 420 -25.82 18.55 -14.08
CA SER A 420 -26.26 17.23 -14.52
C SER A 420 -26.86 16.41 -13.39
N VAL A 421 -27.82 15.57 -13.74
CA VAL A 421 -28.36 14.50 -12.89
C VAL A 421 -28.10 13.16 -13.57
N GLN A 422 -27.46 12.22 -12.87
CA GLN A 422 -27.09 10.90 -13.42
C GLN A 422 -26.32 10.94 -14.76
N GLY A 423 -25.54 11.99 -15.00
CA GLY A 423 -24.76 12.18 -16.22
C GLY A 423 -25.48 12.97 -17.33
N GLU A 424 -26.77 13.22 -17.20
CA GLU A 424 -27.58 13.98 -18.15
C GLU A 424 -27.70 15.44 -17.72
N LEU A 425 -27.51 16.40 -18.62
CA LEU A 425 -27.75 17.81 -18.31
C LEU A 425 -29.24 18.03 -18.05
N VAL A 426 -29.58 18.76 -16.97
CA VAL A 426 -30.97 19.18 -16.71
C VAL A 426 -31.53 19.96 -17.90
N LYS A 427 -30.66 20.71 -18.58
CA LYS A 427 -30.98 21.42 -19.82
C LYS A 427 -31.49 20.49 -20.92
N ASP A 428 -30.79 19.41 -21.21
CA ASP A 428 -31.16 18.49 -22.29
C ASP A 428 -32.52 17.82 -22.03
N ILE A 429 -32.81 17.51 -20.77
CA ILE A 429 -34.11 16.96 -20.36
C ILE A 429 -35.22 18.00 -20.59
N LEU A 430 -35.04 19.23 -20.10
CA LEU A 430 -36.08 20.26 -20.14
C LEU A 430 -36.21 20.97 -21.49
N ASP A 431 -35.25 20.78 -22.40
CA ASP A 431 -35.38 21.17 -23.80
C ASP A 431 -36.27 20.20 -24.58
N ARG A 432 -36.42 18.97 -24.08
CA ARG A 432 -37.30 17.97 -24.67
C ARG A 432 -38.65 17.83 -23.97
N TYR A 433 -38.68 18.07 -22.66
CA TYR A 433 -39.88 17.98 -21.83
C TYR A 433 -40.19 19.31 -21.13
N SER A 434 -41.46 19.69 -21.09
CA SER A 434 -41.95 20.75 -20.21
C SER A 434 -42.66 20.14 -19.00
N ILE A 435 -42.27 20.54 -17.79
CA ILE A 435 -42.92 20.10 -16.56
C ILE A 435 -43.85 21.20 -16.06
N THR A 436 -45.14 20.90 -15.99
CA THR A 436 -46.14 21.79 -15.41
C THR A 436 -46.43 21.34 -13.99
N PHE A 437 -46.22 22.25 -13.05
CA PHE A 437 -46.57 22.08 -11.66
C PHE A 437 -47.86 22.85 -11.39
N ILE A 438 -48.81 22.23 -10.69
CA ILE A 438 -49.91 22.88 -9.99
C ILE A 438 -49.62 22.68 -8.50
N PRO A 439 -48.82 23.58 -7.87
CA PRO A 439 -48.23 23.29 -6.56
C PRO A 439 -49.27 23.22 -5.43
N MET A 440 -50.42 23.88 -5.61
CA MET A 440 -51.50 23.93 -4.63
C MET A 440 -52.85 23.85 -5.35
N VAL A 441 -53.39 22.64 -5.46
CA VAL A 441 -54.70 22.39 -6.10
C VAL A 441 -55.85 22.87 -5.21
N ASN A 442 -55.73 22.72 -3.88
CA ASN A 442 -56.75 23.06 -2.89
C ASN A 442 -56.35 24.28 -2.04
N PRO A 443 -56.28 25.50 -2.61
CA PRO A 443 -55.82 26.67 -1.87
C PRO A 443 -56.76 27.02 -0.71
N ASP A 444 -58.06 26.79 -0.86
CA ASP A 444 -59.02 27.16 0.17
C ASP A 444 -58.88 26.28 1.41
N GLY A 445 -58.80 24.97 1.20
CA GLY A 445 -58.58 24.00 2.27
C GLY A 445 -57.21 24.15 2.92
N VAL A 446 -56.14 24.40 2.16
CA VAL A 446 -54.80 24.66 2.74
C VAL A 446 -54.85 25.87 3.68
N LYS A 447 -55.49 26.97 3.27
CA LYS A 447 -55.66 28.15 4.13
C LYS A 447 -56.48 27.81 5.39
N LEU A 448 -57.55 27.01 5.25
CA LEU A 448 -58.33 26.53 6.40
C LEU A 448 -57.46 25.75 7.40
N VAL A 449 -56.61 24.83 6.92
CA VAL A 449 -55.68 24.06 7.78
C VAL A 449 -54.69 24.97 8.52
N GLN A 450 -54.19 26.00 7.84
CA GLN A 450 -53.13 26.86 8.37
C GLN A 450 -53.66 27.94 9.33
N GLU A 451 -54.85 28.48 9.06
CA GLU A 451 -55.39 29.67 9.73
C GLU A 451 -56.68 29.40 10.53
N GLY A 452 -57.30 28.22 10.34
CA GLY A 452 -58.57 27.84 10.95
C GLY A 452 -59.79 28.49 10.30
N ALA A 453 -60.97 28.26 10.87
CA ALA A 453 -62.26 28.72 10.35
C ALA A 453 -62.36 30.26 10.26
N GLY A 454 -61.61 30.98 11.10
CA GLY A 454 -61.53 32.44 11.08
C GLY A 454 -61.00 33.04 9.77
N ALA A 455 -60.30 32.25 8.96
CA ALA A 455 -59.89 32.64 7.60
C ALA A 455 -61.08 32.86 6.64
N TYR A 456 -62.25 32.31 6.99
CA TYR A 456 -63.49 32.38 6.21
C TYR A 456 -64.67 32.82 7.09
N PRO A 457 -64.75 34.11 7.48
CA PRO A 457 -65.78 34.57 8.42
C PRO A 457 -67.21 34.24 8.00
N GLY A 458 -67.51 34.26 6.69
CA GLY A 458 -68.84 33.94 6.15
C GLY A 458 -69.23 32.47 6.22
N ARG A 459 -68.28 31.56 6.53
CA ARG A 459 -68.49 30.11 6.61
C ARG A 459 -67.97 29.49 7.90
N ALA A 460 -67.51 30.31 8.85
CA ALA A 460 -66.79 29.82 10.03
C ALA A 460 -67.63 28.82 10.84
N GLU A 461 -68.92 29.10 11.05
CA GLU A 461 -69.84 28.21 11.78
C GLU A 461 -70.07 26.87 11.04
N GLU A 462 -70.27 26.93 9.72
CA GLU A 462 -70.38 25.75 8.85
C GLU A 462 -69.11 24.88 8.94
N LEU A 463 -67.95 25.49 8.84
CA LEU A 463 -66.66 24.79 8.85
C LEU A 463 -66.37 24.13 10.21
N LEU A 464 -66.69 24.81 11.31
CA LEU A 464 -66.58 24.24 12.65
C LEU A 464 -67.54 23.05 12.82
N ALA A 465 -68.76 23.14 12.28
CA ALA A 465 -69.70 22.02 12.30
C ALA A 465 -69.20 20.83 11.47
N LEU A 466 -68.68 21.07 10.26
CA LEU A 466 -68.11 20.02 9.40
C LEU A 466 -66.83 19.39 9.97
N ASN A 467 -66.11 20.09 10.85
CA ASN A 467 -64.89 19.58 11.48
C ASN A 467 -65.16 18.62 12.63
N LYS A 468 -66.42 18.48 13.06
CA LYS A 468 -66.81 17.44 14.01
C LYS A 468 -66.74 16.07 13.33
N TYR A 469 -66.24 15.07 14.03
CA TYR A 469 -66.23 13.69 13.55
C TYR A 469 -67.23 12.89 14.34
N LYS A 470 -68.17 12.25 13.63
CA LYS A 470 -69.04 11.23 14.20
C LYS A 470 -68.54 9.87 13.78
N ASP A 471 -68.09 9.09 14.74
CA ASP A 471 -67.61 7.74 14.51
C ASP A 471 -68.78 6.86 13.98
N PRO A 472 -68.65 6.24 12.81
CA PRO A 472 -69.74 5.51 12.18
C PRO A 472 -70.06 4.18 12.90
N GLU A 473 -69.13 3.61 13.66
CA GLU A 473 -69.31 2.33 14.37
C GLU A 473 -69.92 2.54 15.76
N THR A 474 -69.47 3.55 16.48
CA THR A 474 -69.83 3.81 17.88
C THR A 474 -70.84 4.95 18.04
N GLY A 475 -71.00 5.80 17.01
CA GLY A 475 -71.81 7.01 17.05
C GLY A 475 -71.22 8.15 17.89
N ALA A 476 -70.03 7.97 18.46
CA ALA A 476 -69.36 8.96 19.30
C ALA A 476 -68.98 10.20 18.48
N GLU A 477 -69.31 11.38 18.98
CA GLU A 477 -68.92 12.65 18.36
C GLU A 477 -67.65 13.19 19.02
N THR A 478 -66.65 13.51 18.21
CA THR A 478 -65.45 14.25 18.62
C THR A 478 -65.48 15.64 18.00
N ASP A 479 -65.47 16.66 18.85
CA ASP A 479 -65.36 18.06 18.42
C ASP A 479 -63.89 18.47 18.37
N TYR A 480 -63.39 18.74 17.15
CA TYR A 480 -62.01 19.20 16.93
C TYR A 480 -61.89 20.74 17.00
N GLY A 481 -63.01 21.45 17.20
CA GLY A 481 -63.05 22.91 17.24
C GLY A 481 -62.36 23.53 16.04
N ASN A 482 -61.46 24.49 16.31
CA ASN A 482 -60.71 25.20 15.28
C ASN A 482 -59.41 24.50 14.85
N ASP A 483 -59.16 23.25 15.25
CA ASP A 483 -58.03 22.45 14.77
C ASP A 483 -58.42 21.69 13.49
N PHE A 484 -57.96 22.21 12.35
CA PHE A 484 -58.16 21.62 11.04
C PHE A 484 -56.95 20.82 10.56
N SER A 485 -55.98 20.49 11.42
CA SER A 485 -54.73 19.82 11.02
C SER A 485 -54.92 18.47 10.31
N ARG A 486 -56.07 17.81 10.50
CA ARG A 486 -56.46 16.55 9.81
C ARG A 486 -57.27 16.75 8.52
N TRP A 487 -57.71 17.97 8.21
CA TRP A 487 -58.66 18.26 7.14
C TRP A 487 -58.04 17.98 5.76
N LYS A 488 -58.55 16.99 5.02
CA LYS A 488 -58.08 16.64 3.66
C LYS A 488 -58.90 17.29 2.56
N ALA A 489 -60.20 17.45 2.79
CA ALA A 489 -61.16 17.95 1.81
C ALA A 489 -60.91 19.42 1.36
N ASN A 490 -61.62 19.86 0.33
CA ASN A 490 -61.76 21.28 0.01
C ASN A 490 -62.66 22.00 1.04
N ILE A 491 -62.92 23.28 0.82
CA ILE A 491 -63.72 24.12 1.74
C ILE A 491 -65.20 23.71 1.82
N ARG A 492 -65.70 22.88 0.90
CA ARG A 492 -67.06 22.30 0.92
C ARG A 492 -67.11 20.92 1.56
N GLY A 493 -66.01 20.42 2.12
CA GLY A 493 -65.95 19.08 2.69
C GLY A 493 -65.94 17.97 1.64
N VAL A 494 -65.57 18.28 0.38
CA VAL A 494 -65.37 17.30 -0.69
C VAL A 494 -63.90 16.90 -0.79
N ASP A 495 -63.63 15.61 -0.75
CA ASP A 495 -62.30 15.05 -0.99
C ASP A 495 -62.00 15.08 -2.49
N LEU A 496 -61.11 15.99 -2.90
CA LEU A 496 -60.75 16.18 -4.30
C LEU A 496 -60.18 14.90 -4.93
N ASN A 497 -59.47 14.07 -4.14
CA ASN A 497 -58.89 12.81 -4.63
C ASN A 497 -59.90 11.65 -4.64
N ARG A 498 -61.19 11.97 -4.57
CA ARG A 498 -62.34 11.09 -4.84
C ARG A 498 -63.29 11.67 -5.87
N ASN A 499 -62.97 12.85 -6.43
CA ASN A 499 -63.87 13.61 -7.30
C ASN A 499 -63.51 13.50 -8.80
N PHE A 500 -62.44 12.78 -9.18
CA PHE A 500 -62.01 12.70 -10.59
C PHE A 500 -62.94 11.83 -11.46
N PRO A 501 -63.08 12.13 -12.77
CA PRO A 501 -64.05 11.49 -13.65
C PRO A 501 -63.57 10.12 -14.15
N VAL A 502 -63.67 9.11 -13.30
CA VAL A 502 -63.35 7.72 -13.66
C VAL A 502 -64.60 6.95 -14.08
N LYS A 503 -64.41 5.89 -14.85
CA LYS A 503 -65.49 4.97 -15.18
C LYS A 503 -66.07 4.35 -13.90
N ASP A 504 -67.39 4.24 -13.83
CA ASP A 504 -68.12 3.70 -12.67
C ASP A 504 -67.82 4.49 -11.36
N TRP A 505 -67.64 5.81 -11.47
CA TRP A 505 -67.35 6.71 -10.34
C TRP A 505 -68.35 6.59 -9.17
N ASP A 506 -69.61 6.32 -9.48
CA ASP A 506 -70.68 6.09 -8.51
C ASP A 506 -70.50 4.81 -7.69
N LYS A 507 -69.68 3.85 -8.16
CA LYS A 507 -69.42 2.55 -7.54
C LYS A 507 -68.06 2.47 -6.82
N GLN A 508 -67.38 3.60 -6.62
CA GLN A 508 -66.08 3.61 -5.95
C GLN A 508 -66.20 3.32 -4.44
N PRO A 509 -65.21 2.64 -3.81
CA PRO A 509 -65.14 2.54 -2.36
C PRO A 509 -65.16 3.94 -1.72
N GLY A 510 -66.18 4.25 -0.92
CA GLY A 510 -66.40 5.58 -0.34
C GLY A 510 -67.68 6.28 -0.79
N SER A 511 -68.18 6.04 -2.01
CA SER A 511 -69.43 6.67 -2.48
C SER A 511 -70.67 6.22 -1.71
N GLU A 512 -70.66 4.96 -1.24
CA GLU A 512 -71.74 4.40 -0.41
C GLU A 512 -71.50 4.55 1.10
N THR A 513 -70.23 4.71 1.54
CA THR A 513 -69.86 4.69 2.96
C THR A 513 -69.59 6.08 3.56
N VAL A 514 -69.42 7.10 2.71
CA VAL A 514 -69.24 8.51 3.11
C VAL A 514 -70.18 9.37 2.27
N PRO A 515 -71.48 9.48 2.64
CA PRO A 515 -72.50 10.11 1.79
C PRO A 515 -72.59 11.63 1.92
N GLU A 516 -71.87 12.24 2.87
CA GLU A 516 -72.04 13.65 3.23
C GLU A 516 -70.70 14.39 3.38
N PRO A 517 -70.67 15.71 3.13
CA PRO A 517 -69.52 16.58 3.35
C PRO A 517 -68.86 16.39 4.72
N ARG A 518 -67.54 16.22 4.73
CA ARG A 518 -66.74 16.08 5.96
C ARG A 518 -65.26 16.29 5.68
N TYR A 519 -64.44 16.17 6.72
CA TYR A 519 -62.99 16.40 6.63
C TYR A 519 -62.22 15.54 5.59
N ALA A 520 -62.72 14.35 5.21
CA ALA A 520 -62.08 13.43 4.26
C ALA A 520 -63.07 12.40 3.69
N GLY A 521 -62.78 11.85 2.51
CA GLY A 521 -63.46 10.69 1.93
C GLY A 521 -64.78 10.96 1.20
N TYR A 522 -65.46 12.10 1.42
CA TYR A 522 -66.69 12.43 0.69
C TYR A 522 -66.36 12.74 -0.78
N PRO A 523 -66.87 11.96 -1.76
CA PRO A 523 -66.47 12.13 -3.16
C PRO A 523 -67.09 13.35 -3.84
N GLY A 524 -68.13 13.94 -3.24
CA GLY A 524 -68.94 15.01 -3.84
C GLY A 524 -70.27 14.47 -4.38
N PRO A 525 -71.15 15.36 -4.90
CA PRO A 525 -72.45 14.97 -5.44
C PRO A 525 -72.38 14.28 -6.81
N TYR A 526 -71.30 14.48 -7.58
CA TYR A 526 -71.02 13.84 -8.86
C TYR A 526 -69.54 14.05 -9.23
N ALA A 527 -69.01 13.26 -10.16
CA ALA A 527 -67.64 13.42 -10.65
C ALA A 527 -67.40 14.83 -11.24
N GLU A 528 -66.24 15.41 -10.96
CA GLU A 528 -65.90 16.79 -11.31
C GLU A 528 -66.88 17.81 -10.74
N SER A 529 -67.53 17.57 -9.59
CA SER A 529 -68.40 18.59 -8.98
C SER A 529 -67.61 19.84 -8.56
N GLU A 530 -66.37 19.65 -8.11
CA GLU A 530 -65.57 20.72 -7.52
C GLU A 530 -64.78 21.52 -8.56
N PRO A 531 -64.74 22.85 -8.44
CA PRO A 531 -64.04 23.70 -9.40
C PRO A 531 -62.52 23.45 -9.38
N GLU A 532 -61.95 23.01 -8.26
CA GLU A 532 -60.56 22.59 -8.15
C GLU A 532 -60.26 21.35 -9.00
N THR A 533 -61.09 20.31 -8.89
CA THR A 533 -60.98 19.09 -9.70
C THR A 533 -61.15 19.41 -11.18
N LYS A 534 -62.16 20.22 -11.53
CA LYS A 534 -62.40 20.67 -12.92
C LYS A 534 -61.18 21.39 -13.51
N ALA A 535 -60.49 22.20 -12.73
CA ALA A 535 -59.29 22.92 -13.19
C ALA A 535 -58.19 21.95 -13.64
N VAL A 536 -57.90 20.93 -12.82
CA VAL A 536 -56.91 19.89 -13.14
C VAL A 536 -57.36 19.06 -14.35
N VAL A 537 -58.63 18.63 -14.36
CA VAL A 537 -59.18 17.81 -15.44
C VAL A 537 -59.15 18.54 -16.78
N ASN A 538 -59.56 19.81 -16.80
CA ASN A 538 -59.50 20.65 -18.01
C ASN A 538 -58.07 20.84 -18.48
N TRP A 539 -57.12 21.03 -17.55
CA TRP A 539 -55.72 21.13 -17.93
C TRP A 539 -55.22 19.85 -18.61
N VAL A 540 -55.50 18.67 -18.03
CA VAL A 540 -55.07 17.38 -18.60
C VAL A 540 -55.69 17.16 -19.99
N ARG A 541 -57.00 17.38 -20.14
CA ARG A 541 -57.72 17.25 -21.41
C ARG A 541 -57.16 18.18 -22.50
N ASN A 542 -56.70 19.38 -22.12
CA ASN A 542 -56.20 20.39 -23.07
C ASN A 542 -54.72 20.25 -23.41
N ASN A 543 -53.92 19.58 -22.58
CA ASN A 543 -52.45 19.54 -22.73
C ASN A 543 -51.88 18.14 -22.97
N ASN A 544 -52.70 17.09 -22.82
CA ASN A 544 -52.33 15.69 -23.10
C ASN A 544 -50.95 15.28 -22.53
N PRO A 545 -50.76 15.34 -21.19
CA PRO A 545 -49.47 15.06 -20.59
C PRO A 545 -49.04 13.60 -20.81
N VAL A 546 -47.74 13.37 -20.95
CA VAL A 546 -47.14 12.03 -21.09
C VAL A 546 -46.94 11.32 -19.75
N MET A 547 -47.08 12.04 -18.63
CA MET A 547 -46.95 11.51 -17.26
C MET A 547 -47.67 12.42 -16.27
N LEU A 548 -48.21 11.82 -15.20
CA LEU A 548 -48.82 12.52 -14.08
C LEU A 548 -48.19 12.07 -12.76
N LEU A 549 -47.69 13.00 -11.95
CA LEU A 549 -47.23 12.73 -10.58
C LEU A 549 -48.10 13.52 -9.60
N ASP A 550 -48.68 12.86 -8.60
CA ASP A 550 -49.48 13.53 -7.57
C ASP A 550 -48.81 13.43 -6.21
N TYR A 551 -48.32 14.56 -5.69
CA TYR A 551 -47.58 14.60 -4.44
C TYR A 551 -48.53 14.78 -3.26
N HIS A 552 -48.45 13.83 -2.35
CA HIS A 552 -49.22 13.70 -1.13
C HIS A 552 -48.29 13.58 0.09
N SER A 553 -48.86 13.45 1.28
CA SER A 553 -48.14 12.96 2.46
C SER A 553 -49.08 12.10 3.31
N TYR A 554 -48.66 10.95 3.83
CA TYR A 554 -47.30 10.57 4.21
C TYR A 554 -47.05 9.06 4.03
N GLY A 555 -45.80 8.66 4.19
CA GLY A 555 -45.38 7.27 4.30
C GLY A 555 -44.08 6.92 3.59
N ASP A 556 -43.37 7.92 3.01
CA ASP A 556 -42.24 7.71 2.10
C ASP A 556 -42.54 6.59 1.08
N TYR A 557 -43.66 6.76 0.37
CA TYR A 557 -44.31 5.69 -0.39
C TYR A 557 -44.67 6.11 -1.82
N LEU A 558 -44.61 5.17 -2.75
CA LEU A 558 -44.99 5.35 -4.15
C LEU A 558 -46.17 4.43 -4.48
N PHE A 559 -47.38 4.99 -4.59
CA PHE A 559 -48.52 4.26 -5.15
C PHE A 559 -48.53 4.44 -6.66
N TRP A 560 -48.59 3.31 -7.38
CA TRP A 560 -48.51 3.31 -8.84
C TRP A 560 -49.39 2.22 -9.45
N TRP A 561 -49.64 1.12 -8.74
CA TRP A 561 -50.39 -0.04 -9.25
C TRP A 561 -51.88 0.28 -9.44
N TYR A 562 -52.25 0.55 -10.70
CA TYR A 562 -53.63 0.88 -11.09
C TYR A 562 -54.14 0.02 -12.23
N LYS A 563 -53.59 -1.20 -12.40
CA LYS A 563 -53.84 -2.10 -13.56
C LYS A 563 -53.50 -1.41 -14.89
N GLN A 564 -52.29 -0.88 -14.98
CA GLN A 564 -51.90 0.03 -16.06
C GLN A 564 -51.93 -0.64 -17.42
N LYS A 565 -52.29 0.11 -18.46
CA LYS A 565 -52.29 -0.36 -19.86
C LYS A 565 -50.90 -0.82 -20.32
N ASN A 566 -49.84 -0.19 -19.82
CA ASN A 566 -48.45 -0.56 -20.10
C ASN A 566 -47.67 -0.81 -18.80
N LEU A 567 -47.84 -2.01 -18.24
CA LEU A 567 -47.18 -2.41 -17.00
C LEU A 567 -45.64 -2.32 -17.05
N ALA A 568 -45.03 -2.77 -18.15
CA ALA A 568 -43.56 -2.82 -18.25
C ALA A 568 -42.93 -1.42 -18.19
N ARG A 569 -43.53 -0.44 -18.88
CA ARG A 569 -43.11 0.97 -18.84
C ARG A 569 -43.23 1.53 -17.43
N ASP A 570 -44.40 1.40 -16.83
CA ASP A 570 -44.71 2.05 -15.54
C ASP A 570 -43.86 1.44 -14.42
N ARG A 571 -43.68 0.11 -14.44
CA ARG A 571 -42.78 -0.62 -13.54
C ARG A 571 -41.35 -0.09 -13.62
N LYS A 572 -40.81 0.09 -14.83
CA LYS A 572 -39.44 0.62 -15.02
C LYS A 572 -39.28 2.00 -14.37
N ILE A 573 -40.25 2.89 -14.62
CA ILE A 573 -40.25 4.27 -14.11
C ILE A 573 -40.30 4.26 -12.58
N VAL A 574 -41.29 3.60 -11.98
CA VAL A 574 -41.44 3.61 -10.52
C VAL A 574 -40.29 2.90 -9.80
N GLN A 575 -39.67 1.89 -10.42
CA GLN A 575 -38.47 1.27 -9.88
C GLN A 575 -37.27 2.23 -9.88
N ALA A 576 -37.12 3.06 -10.91
CA ALA A 576 -36.10 4.09 -10.95
C ALA A 576 -36.34 5.16 -9.87
N MET A 577 -37.60 5.60 -9.74
CA MET A 577 -38.03 6.51 -8.68
C MET A 577 -37.69 5.95 -7.28
N ARG A 578 -38.07 4.70 -7.01
CA ARG A 578 -37.74 4.00 -5.75
C ARG A 578 -36.24 3.93 -5.49
N ARG A 579 -35.43 3.57 -6.49
CA ARG A 579 -33.96 3.51 -6.33
C ARG A 579 -33.36 4.86 -5.98
N TYR A 580 -33.90 5.94 -6.55
CA TYR A 580 -33.44 7.30 -6.28
C TYR A 580 -33.85 7.81 -4.89
N THR A 581 -35.10 7.65 -4.51
CA THR A 581 -35.64 8.23 -3.25
C THR A 581 -35.43 7.34 -2.02
N GLY A 582 -35.24 6.03 -2.24
CA GLY A 582 -35.31 5.01 -1.21
C GLY A 582 -36.73 4.76 -0.68
N TYR A 583 -37.77 5.29 -1.35
CA TYR A 583 -39.16 5.15 -0.91
C TYR A 583 -39.62 3.71 -1.07
N ARG A 584 -40.57 3.30 -0.21
CA ARG A 584 -41.33 2.08 -0.44
C ARG A 584 -42.23 2.28 -1.66
N MET A 585 -42.64 1.18 -2.27
CA MET A 585 -43.47 1.20 -3.46
C MET A 585 -44.56 0.14 -3.33
N GLU A 586 -45.78 0.46 -3.77
CA GLU A 586 -46.90 -0.47 -3.77
C GLU A 586 -46.54 -1.76 -4.53
N PRO A 587 -46.75 -2.95 -3.92
CA PRO A 587 -46.58 -4.20 -4.65
C PRO A 587 -47.59 -4.28 -5.79
N GLU A 588 -47.21 -5.01 -6.84
CA GLU A 588 -48.17 -5.36 -7.88
C GLU A 588 -49.26 -6.24 -7.29
N HIS A 589 -50.50 -6.04 -7.74
CA HIS A 589 -51.68 -6.65 -7.12
C HIS A 589 -51.88 -6.24 -5.65
N GLY A 590 -51.25 -5.13 -5.22
CA GLY A 590 -51.56 -4.43 -3.97
C GLY A 590 -52.97 -3.83 -3.96
N ASN A 591 -53.27 -2.90 -3.05
CA ASN A 591 -54.65 -2.45 -2.84
C ASN A 591 -55.27 -1.94 -4.16
N THR A 592 -56.33 -2.64 -4.63
CA THR A 592 -56.96 -2.41 -5.94
C THR A 592 -58.18 -1.49 -5.87
N ASP A 593 -58.36 -0.78 -4.75
CA ASP A 593 -59.52 0.10 -4.58
C ASP A 593 -59.56 1.16 -5.67
N PHE A 594 -60.64 1.11 -6.46
CA PHE A 594 -60.99 2.04 -7.52
C PHE A 594 -61.38 3.40 -6.92
N SER A 595 -60.44 4.05 -6.25
CA SER A 595 -60.61 5.39 -5.73
C SER A 595 -60.46 6.35 -6.91
N ALA A 596 -61.44 7.21 -7.13
CA ALA A 596 -61.46 8.22 -8.19
C ALA A 596 -60.41 9.33 -7.94
N THR A 597 -59.16 8.90 -7.90
CA THR A 597 -57.96 9.67 -7.67
C THR A 597 -57.42 10.19 -9.00
N SER A 598 -56.62 11.24 -8.94
CA SER A 598 -55.99 11.83 -10.13
C SER A 598 -55.11 10.81 -10.89
N THR A 599 -54.38 9.97 -10.17
CA THR A 599 -53.42 9.00 -10.71
C THR A 599 -54.10 7.75 -11.24
N TYR A 600 -55.14 7.26 -10.58
CA TYR A 600 -55.99 6.20 -11.14
C TYR A 600 -56.64 6.65 -12.45
N TRP A 601 -57.19 7.87 -12.48
CA TRP A 601 -57.78 8.49 -13.67
C TRP A 601 -56.77 8.65 -14.80
N GLY A 602 -55.59 9.24 -14.55
CA GLY A 602 -54.53 9.39 -15.54
C GLY A 602 -54.08 8.07 -16.14
N SER A 603 -53.84 7.06 -15.31
CA SER A 603 -53.44 5.72 -15.75
C SER A 603 -54.52 5.01 -16.58
N ASN A 604 -55.77 5.03 -16.14
CA ASN A 604 -56.82 4.21 -16.77
C ASN A 604 -57.48 4.89 -17.97
N GLU A 605 -57.73 6.19 -17.89
CA GLU A 605 -58.33 6.94 -18.99
C GLU A 605 -57.30 7.17 -20.10
N PHE A 606 -56.15 7.79 -19.76
CA PHE A 606 -55.16 8.21 -20.75
C PHE A 606 -54.04 7.19 -21.00
N GLY A 607 -53.86 6.18 -20.14
CA GLY A 607 -52.81 5.18 -20.35
C GLY A 607 -51.40 5.71 -20.11
N ILE A 608 -51.24 6.81 -19.37
CA ILE A 608 -49.95 7.44 -19.07
C ILE A 608 -49.42 6.94 -17.72
N PRO A 609 -48.09 6.91 -17.49
CA PRO A 609 -47.56 6.63 -16.17
C PRO A 609 -48.12 7.62 -15.17
N SER A 610 -48.71 7.10 -14.09
CA SER A 610 -49.29 7.92 -13.04
C SER A 610 -48.88 7.37 -11.67
N VAL A 611 -48.27 8.23 -10.85
CA VAL A 611 -47.71 7.83 -9.55
C VAL A 611 -48.12 8.83 -8.47
N THR A 612 -48.71 8.34 -7.39
CA THR A 612 -48.91 9.10 -6.16
C THR A 612 -47.64 8.99 -5.31
N VAL A 613 -47.07 10.13 -4.96
CA VAL A 613 -45.82 10.26 -4.22
C VAL A 613 -46.13 10.75 -2.80
N GLU A 614 -46.10 9.84 -1.83
CA GLU A 614 -46.33 10.15 -0.42
C GLU A 614 -45.04 10.60 0.26
N LEU A 615 -44.95 11.89 0.58
CA LEU A 615 -43.79 12.53 1.17
C LEU A 615 -43.76 12.42 2.70
N GLY A 616 -42.56 12.25 3.24
CA GLY A 616 -42.32 12.23 4.69
C GLY A 616 -42.81 10.95 5.35
N ASP A 617 -42.26 10.62 6.51
CA ASP A 617 -42.53 9.39 7.26
C ASP A 617 -43.53 9.60 8.41
N GLN A 618 -43.99 10.85 8.61
CA GLN A 618 -44.89 11.21 9.70
C GLN A 618 -46.24 11.74 9.20
N PRO A 619 -47.32 11.55 9.98
CA PRO A 619 -48.63 12.13 9.68
C PRO A 619 -48.59 13.64 9.35
N PRO A 620 -49.47 14.16 8.48
CA PRO A 620 -49.36 15.52 7.96
C PRO A 620 -49.41 16.60 9.05
N HIS A 621 -50.18 16.38 10.12
CA HIS A 621 -50.26 17.30 11.26
C HIS A 621 -48.94 17.44 12.05
N LEU A 622 -47.98 16.52 11.88
CA LEU A 622 -46.64 16.58 12.46
C LEU A 622 -45.59 17.17 11.48
N LEU A 623 -45.91 17.24 10.18
CA LEU A 623 -45.01 17.76 9.16
C LEU A 623 -45.08 19.29 9.07
N GLY A 624 -44.15 19.96 9.74
CA GLY A 624 -43.91 21.41 9.61
C GLY A 624 -42.77 21.79 8.64
N MET A 625 -42.57 23.10 8.43
CA MET A 625 -41.53 23.67 7.55
C MET A 625 -40.10 23.16 7.83
N GLY A 626 -39.80 22.78 9.07
CA GLY A 626 -38.50 22.20 9.45
C GLY A 626 -38.18 20.86 8.78
N HIS A 627 -39.19 20.12 8.31
CA HIS A 627 -39.01 18.85 7.60
C HIS A 627 -38.76 19.01 6.10
N VAL A 628 -39.12 20.17 5.52
CA VAL A 628 -39.00 20.43 4.06
C VAL A 628 -37.59 20.14 3.55
N PRO A 629 -36.48 20.59 4.18
CA PRO A 629 -35.13 20.33 3.65
C PRO A 629 -34.80 18.83 3.54
N GLY A 630 -35.19 18.03 4.55
CA GLY A 630 -34.93 16.59 4.57
C GLY A 630 -35.75 15.83 3.51
N ILE A 631 -37.04 16.17 3.39
CA ILE A 631 -37.92 15.59 2.35
C ILE A 631 -37.39 15.99 0.96
N PHE A 632 -37.16 17.29 0.74
CA PHE A 632 -36.66 17.83 -0.52
C PHE A 632 -35.37 17.16 -0.98
N ALA A 633 -34.40 16.94 -0.08
CA ALA A 633 -33.13 16.30 -0.42
C ALA A 633 -33.31 14.92 -1.08
N ARG A 634 -34.37 14.19 -0.73
CA ARG A 634 -34.67 12.85 -1.28
C ARG A 634 -35.44 12.88 -2.59
N VAL A 635 -36.17 13.96 -2.88
CA VAL A 635 -37.10 14.02 -4.02
C VAL A 635 -36.80 15.11 -5.05
N LYS A 636 -35.77 15.94 -4.84
CA LYS A 636 -35.48 17.12 -5.68
C LYS A 636 -35.32 16.84 -7.19
N TYR A 637 -34.82 15.68 -7.57
CA TYR A 637 -34.71 15.28 -8.99
C TYR A 637 -35.70 14.19 -9.39
N LEU A 638 -36.64 13.83 -8.52
CA LEU A 638 -37.61 12.77 -8.79
C LEU A 638 -38.37 12.97 -10.12
N PRO A 639 -38.81 14.20 -10.49
CA PRO A 639 -39.42 14.43 -11.80
C PRO A 639 -38.51 14.05 -12.98
N LEU A 640 -37.24 14.44 -12.93
CA LEU A 640 -36.26 14.14 -13.98
C LEU A 640 -35.97 12.64 -14.05
N ILE A 641 -35.83 11.97 -12.90
CA ILE A 641 -35.63 10.52 -12.82
C ILE A 641 -36.79 9.77 -13.49
N ALA A 642 -38.02 10.23 -13.29
CA ALA A 642 -39.18 9.64 -13.92
C ALA A 642 -39.17 9.86 -15.45
N ILE A 643 -38.86 11.09 -15.90
CA ILE A 643 -38.76 11.44 -17.33
C ILE A 643 -37.69 10.62 -18.06
N MET A 644 -36.49 10.49 -17.48
CA MET A 644 -35.37 9.72 -18.07
C MET A 644 -35.70 8.23 -18.24
N ASN A 645 -36.82 7.75 -17.70
CA ASN A 645 -37.27 6.37 -17.83
C ASN A 645 -38.53 6.21 -18.69
N LEU A 646 -39.06 7.30 -19.27
CA LEU A 646 -40.11 7.25 -20.28
C LEU A 646 -39.60 6.56 -21.56
N PRO A 647 -40.48 5.90 -22.34
CA PRO A 647 -40.10 5.37 -23.64
C PRO A 647 -39.64 6.49 -24.57
N GLY A 648 -38.46 6.32 -25.17
CA GLY A 648 -37.91 7.25 -26.15
C GLY A 648 -37.02 8.34 -25.58
N TYR A 649 -36.95 8.53 -24.25
CA TYR A 649 -35.74 9.05 -23.60
C TYR A 649 -34.67 7.97 -23.68
#